data_AF-A0A969XRC2-F1
#
_entry.id   AF-A0A969XRC2-F1
#
_cell.length_a   1.000
_cell.length_b   1.000
_cell.length_c   1.000
_cell.angle_alpha   90.00
_cell.angle_beta   90.00
_cell.angle_gamma   90.00
#
_symmetry.space_group_name_H-M   'P 1'
#
loop_
_entity.id
_entity.type
_entity.pdbx_description
1 polymer ?
#
loop_
_entity_poly.entity_id
_entity_poly.type
_entity_poly.pdbx_seq_one_letter_code
_entity_poly.pdbx_strand_id
1 'polypeptide(L)'
;GQTRSLTGPLLDHERRLVAARAILGEWLGGSGGGWQDSGGVWPGIKLIEGVVAEEGDPEYGISRGCLLPQHRILAADEVDPETRRRLQDSLVLVHGGMAQNVGPILEMVTEKYLLRSESEWRARQDAVSLLDEVLGCLRQGDVPGIGEATTRNFRGPLQTIIPWASNLYTESLIGRAQEAFGPAFWGFWMLGGMSGGGMGFIIDPRRRGEAQDHLLALMADCKRRFQNALPFAMEPVVYDFAINERGTYGDLLAGADALLPADYYALIVPALLRQEHYSLAPSRRREMDAFGTACRTRPELAGIMQTMFDAILPRDESAGESGGQLDDLLRRHGFDRTQHEQIRQDLRSGRIGLAQNRLPVTTDIRDVRPGDVHDATTALGEEHRRIGRAALENGEVAVVTLAGGVGSRWTQGAGVVKALHPFCKLGGRHRSFIETHLAKSRRIGAECGVPIPHVITTSYLTHEPIASFLREEEGYNYPGPLHLSEGRAIGLRFVPMTRDLRFAWEEMPHQMLDEQAQKVLDSLHNALLGWARSMGEGRDYRDNLALQCLNPIGHWYEVPNLIKSGVLSRLLAERPGLRHLMVHNIDTLGADVDPAVLGLVKSLGAPMTVEVINRRVEDRGGGLARVDGRLRLLEGLALPREEDEFRLTYYNSNTFWLRVDNLLELFGLSRETLGDAAAVDEAVRRMAARVPTYITLKEVKKRWGHGQEDVYPVAQYEKLWGDMTALADVECAYLAVPRLRGQQLKEQAQLDGWYRDGSAAYVDSLCAWR
;
A
#
# COMPACT_ATOMS: atom_id res chain seq x y z
N GLY A 1 33.62 -7.52 26.91
CA GLY A 1 32.94 -6.54 26.06
C GLY A 1 33.02 -6.99 24.62
N GLN A 2 32.37 -6.28 23.69
CA GLN A 2 32.49 -6.55 22.24
C GLN A 2 33.84 -6.07 21.66
N THR A 3 34.55 -5.22 22.41
CA THR A 3 35.86 -4.66 22.05
C THR A 3 36.87 -4.94 23.16
N ARG A 4 38.14 -5.06 22.78
CA ARG A 4 39.31 -5.19 23.67
C ARG A 4 39.77 -3.84 24.18
N SER A 5 39.59 -2.77 23.39
CA SER A 5 39.89 -1.39 23.75
C SER A 5 38.64 -0.53 23.74
N LEU A 6 38.54 0.42 24.68
CA LEU A 6 37.49 1.43 24.72
C LEU A 6 37.82 2.66 23.86
N THR A 7 39.11 2.83 23.51
CA THR A 7 39.61 3.95 22.71
C THR A 7 40.35 3.44 21.48
N GLY A 8 40.27 4.17 20.37
CA GLY A 8 40.90 3.79 19.12
C GLY A 8 39.96 3.07 18.14
N PRO A 9 40.51 2.55 17.03
CA PRO A 9 39.74 1.82 16.04
C PRO A 9 39.42 0.40 16.52
N LEU A 10 38.37 -0.20 15.95
CA LEU A 10 38.10 -1.63 16.11
C LEU A 10 39.13 -2.49 15.37
N LEU A 11 39.50 -3.62 15.96
CA LEU A 11 40.26 -4.67 15.27
C LEU A 11 39.35 -5.40 14.28
N ASP A 12 39.92 -5.99 13.23
CA ASP A 12 39.10 -6.58 12.15
C ASP A 12 38.13 -7.67 12.65
N HIS A 13 38.58 -8.56 13.53
CA HIS A 13 37.72 -9.58 14.14
C HIS A 13 36.59 -8.97 14.99
N GLU A 14 36.79 -7.80 15.59
CA GLU A 14 35.76 -7.08 16.35
C GLU A 14 34.74 -6.45 15.39
N ARG A 15 35.19 -5.89 14.27
CA ARG A 15 34.31 -5.40 13.20
C ARG A 15 33.41 -6.50 12.65
N ARG A 16 33.99 -7.67 12.36
CA ARG A 16 33.25 -8.86 11.89
C ARG A 16 32.21 -9.33 12.92
N LEU A 17 32.55 -9.30 14.21
CA LEU A 17 31.60 -9.64 15.28
C LEU A 17 30.43 -8.64 15.35
N VAL A 18 30.71 -7.34 15.22
CA VAL A 18 29.66 -6.31 15.17
C VAL A 18 28.76 -6.51 13.95
N ALA A 19 29.34 -6.72 12.77
CA ALA A 19 28.60 -6.97 11.55
C ALA A 19 27.69 -8.22 11.65
N ALA A 20 28.20 -9.32 12.21
CA ALA A 20 27.41 -10.53 12.42
C ALA A 20 26.18 -10.28 13.30
N ARG A 21 26.32 -9.48 14.36
CA ARG A 21 25.22 -9.13 15.27
C ARG A 21 24.23 -8.17 14.64
N ALA A 22 24.71 -7.20 13.87
CA ALA A 22 23.85 -6.28 13.13
C ALA A 22 23.00 -7.04 12.10
N ILE A 23 23.62 -7.90 11.28
CA ILE A 23 22.92 -8.76 10.31
C ILE A 23 21.90 -9.65 11.02
N LEU A 24 22.28 -10.32 12.11
CA LEU A 24 21.34 -11.14 12.89
C LEU A 24 20.17 -10.30 13.43
N GLY A 25 20.44 -9.10 13.96
CA GLY A 25 19.41 -8.20 14.47
C GLY A 25 18.44 -7.75 13.38
N GLU A 26 18.94 -7.41 12.19
CA GLU A 26 18.11 -7.04 11.03
C GLU A 26 17.24 -8.19 10.55
N TRP A 27 17.78 -9.42 10.55
CA TRP A 27 17.04 -10.62 10.16
C TRP A 27 15.96 -10.97 11.19
N LEU A 28 16.28 -10.92 12.48
CA LEU A 28 15.31 -11.10 13.56
C LEU A 28 14.23 -9.99 13.55
N GLY A 29 14.59 -8.78 13.14
CA GLY A 29 13.69 -7.64 12.95
C GLY A 29 12.89 -7.68 11.65
N GLY A 30 13.10 -8.69 10.78
CA GLY A 30 12.34 -8.88 9.53
C GLY A 30 12.69 -7.92 8.39
N SER A 31 13.72 -7.09 8.54
CA SER A 31 14.12 -6.09 7.53
C SER A 31 14.79 -6.72 6.29
N GLY A 32 15.27 -7.97 6.40
CA GLY A 32 16.01 -8.64 5.32
C GLY A 32 17.24 -7.85 4.84
N GLY A 33 17.74 -6.93 5.67
CA GLY A 33 18.85 -6.04 5.38
C GLY A 33 20.12 -6.79 5.01
N GLY A 34 20.96 -6.12 4.22
CA GLY A 34 22.09 -6.72 3.53
C GLY A 34 23.43 -6.33 4.13
N TRP A 35 24.49 -6.94 3.63
CA TRP A 35 25.86 -6.70 4.07
C TRP A 35 26.32 -5.23 4.02
N GLN A 36 25.69 -4.41 3.18
CA GLN A 36 26.09 -3.02 2.97
C GLN A 36 25.98 -2.13 4.22
N ASP A 37 24.96 -2.33 5.06
CA ASP A 37 24.66 -1.42 6.17
C ASP A 37 25.71 -1.53 7.28
N SER A 38 26.20 -2.76 7.50
CA SER A 38 27.32 -3.05 8.40
C SER A 38 28.68 -2.58 7.85
N GLY A 39 28.76 -2.24 6.56
CA GLY A 39 30.00 -1.77 5.93
C GLY A 39 30.52 -0.45 6.54
N GLY A 40 29.66 0.34 7.20
CA GLY A 40 30.06 1.57 7.90
C GLY A 40 31.09 1.37 9.02
N VAL A 41 31.26 0.14 9.50
CA VAL A 41 32.22 -0.21 10.55
C VAL A 41 33.68 -0.15 10.06
N TRP A 42 33.91 -0.36 8.75
CA TRP A 42 35.22 -0.30 8.11
C TRP A 42 35.52 1.12 7.56
N PRO A 43 36.81 1.53 7.55
CA PRO A 43 37.21 2.83 7.04
C PRO A 43 37.09 2.93 5.51
N GLY A 44 36.93 4.17 5.04
CA GLY A 44 37.07 4.56 3.64
C GLY A 44 36.08 3.89 2.68
N ILE A 45 36.52 3.75 1.43
CA ILE A 45 35.85 3.02 0.36
C ILE A 45 36.28 1.56 0.42
N LYS A 46 35.34 0.64 0.23
CA LYS A 46 35.55 -0.80 0.33
C LYS A 46 34.72 -1.54 -0.70
N LEU A 47 35.27 -2.66 -1.17
CA LEU A 47 34.56 -3.66 -1.94
C LEU A 47 34.06 -4.75 -0.98
N ILE A 48 32.79 -5.10 -1.09
CA ILE A 48 32.14 -6.12 -0.27
C ILE A 48 31.87 -7.34 -1.15
N GLU A 49 32.39 -8.49 -0.77
CA GLU A 49 32.40 -9.69 -1.62
C GLU A 49 31.86 -10.90 -0.85
N GLY A 50 31.06 -11.71 -1.53
CA GLY A 50 30.68 -13.03 -1.01
C GLY A 50 31.90 -13.96 -1.01
N VAL A 51 32.04 -14.76 0.04
CA VAL A 51 33.19 -15.65 0.22
C VAL A 51 32.73 -17.10 0.08
N VAL A 52 33.52 -17.93 -0.60
CA VAL A 52 33.28 -19.37 -0.67
C VAL A 52 33.59 -19.99 0.68
N ALA A 53 32.74 -20.89 1.18
CA ALA A 53 32.99 -21.54 2.46
C ALA A 53 34.15 -22.54 2.33
N GLU A 54 35.14 -22.45 3.21
CA GLU A 54 36.35 -23.30 3.23
C GLU A 54 36.45 -24.12 4.53
N GLU A 55 37.29 -25.15 4.53
CA GLU A 55 37.47 -26.02 5.70
C GLU A 55 37.91 -25.18 6.93
N GLY A 56 37.05 -25.16 7.96
CA GLY A 56 37.23 -24.33 9.16
C GLY A 56 36.13 -23.27 9.33
N ASP A 57 35.39 -22.94 8.26
CA ASP A 57 34.21 -22.10 8.35
C ASP A 57 33.01 -22.90 8.91
N PRO A 58 32.14 -22.29 9.74
CA PRO A 58 30.91 -22.92 10.22
C PRO A 58 30.00 -23.42 9.10
N GLU A 59 30.04 -22.79 7.93
CA GLU A 59 29.23 -23.09 6.76
C GLU A 59 29.81 -24.18 5.85
N TYR A 60 31.05 -24.62 6.09
CA TYR A 60 31.72 -25.62 5.24
C TYR A 60 30.97 -26.96 5.24
N GLY A 61 30.64 -27.47 4.06
CA GLY A 61 29.82 -28.68 3.90
C GLY A 61 28.31 -28.46 4.10
N ILE A 62 27.87 -27.24 4.48
CA ILE A 62 26.46 -26.86 4.66
C ILE A 62 26.02 -25.92 3.53
N SER A 63 26.81 -24.89 3.24
CA SER A 63 26.56 -23.86 2.20
C SER A 63 27.77 -23.73 1.28
N ARG A 64 27.56 -23.19 0.07
CA ARG A 64 28.64 -22.88 -0.88
C ARG A 64 29.42 -21.62 -0.51
N GLY A 65 28.85 -20.76 0.33
CA GLY A 65 29.47 -19.50 0.74
C GLY A 65 29.22 -19.19 2.21
N CYS A 66 30.07 -18.33 2.77
CA CYS A 66 29.99 -17.87 4.15
C CYS A 66 28.82 -16.89 4.32
N LEU A 67 28.24 -16.85 5.52
CA LEU A 67 27.20 -15.86 5.87
C LEU A 67 27.77 -14.44 5.90
N LEU A 68 29.00 -14.29 6.40
CA LEU A 68 29.69 -13.01 6.47
C LEU A 68 30.51 -12.74 5.20
N PRO A 69 30.42 -11.53 4.64
CA PRO A 69 31.22 -11.16 3.48
C PRO A 69 32.65 -10.83 3.87
N GLN A 70 33.50 -10.71 2.85
CA GLN A 70 34.79 -10.04 2.95
C GLN A 70 34.62 -8.56 2.66
N HIS A 71 35.25 -7.72 3.49
CA HIS A 71 35.36 -6.28 3.26
C HIS A 71 36.80 -5.94 2.87
N ARG A 72 37.03 -5.69 1.58
CA ARG A 72 38.34 -5.27 1.06
C ARG A 72 38.40 -3.75 1.00
N ILE A 73 39.16 -3.14 1.89
CA ILE A 73 39.40 -1.69 1.88
C ILE A 73 40.19 -1.34 0.61
N LEU A 74 39.66 -0.42 -0.18
CA LEU A 74 40.43 0.18 -1.28
C LEU A 74 41.39 1.18 -0.63
N ALA A 75 42.69 0.93 -0.72
CA ALA A 75 43.69 1.76 -0.07
C ALA A 75 43.94 3.09 -0.82
N ALA A 76 44.76 3.98 -0.25
CA ALA A 76 45.03 5.31 -0.83
C ALA A 76 45.89 5.27 -2.11
N ASP A 77 46.53 4.13 -2.39
CA ASP A 77 47.25 3.85 -3.64
C ASP A 77 46.33 3.24 -4.72
N GLU A 78 45.22 2.59 -4.34
CA GLU A 78 44.18 2.14 -5.28
C GLU A 78 43.20 3.27 -5.65
N VAL A 79 42.74 4.04 -4.66
CA VAL A 79 41.85 5.19 -4.85
C VAL A 79 42.42 6.35 -4.06
N ASP A 80 43.07 7.26 -4.78
CA ASP A 80 43.83 8.34 -4.18
C ASP A 80 42.93 9.36 -3.43
N PRO A 81 43.49 10.13 -2.47
CA PRO A 81 42.74 11.10 -1.70
C PRO A 81 42.04 12.19 -2.51
N GLU A 82 42.57 12.55 -3.68
CA GLU A 82 41.95 13.55 -4.56
C GLU A 82 40.75 12.97 -5.27
N THR A 83 40.82 11.74 -5.75
CA THR A 83 39.68 11.01 -6.31
C THR A 83 38.54 10.87 -5.29
N ARG A 84 38.86 10.53 -4.03
CA ARG A 84 37.88 10.46 -2.93
C ARG A 84 37.19 11.80 -2.69
N ARG A 85 37.98 12.88 -2.64
CA ARG A 85 37.48 14.25 -2.49
C ARG A 85 36.58 14.63 -3.66
N ARG A 86 37.02 14.41 -4.90
CA ARG A 86 36.23 14.70 -6.11
C ARG A 86 34.91 13.94 -6.13
N LEU A 87 34.91 12.66 -5.73
CA LEU A 87 33.67 11.89 -5.61
C LEU A 87 32.73 12.50 -4.58
N GLN A 88 33.23 12.81 -3.38
CA GLN A 88 32.46 13.46 -2.31
C GLN A 88 31.90 14.83 -2.75
N ASP A 89 32.71 15.61 -3.46
CA ASP A 89 32.36 16.95 -3.92
C ASP A 89 31.45 16.96 -5.16
N SER A 90 31.23 15.81 -5.80
CA SER A 90 30.34 15.65 -6.96
C SER A 90 29.04 14.93 -6.61
N LEU A 91 29.04 14.11 -5.57
CA LEU A 91 27.89 13.28 -5.19
C LEU A 91 26.95 14.06 -4.25
N VAL A 92 25.68 14.15 -4.63
CA VAL A 92 24.58 14.60 -3.78
C VAL A 92 23.78 13.39 -3.34
N LEU A 93 23.87 13.04 -2.05
CA LEU A 93 23.13 11.95 -1.45
C LEU A 93 21.78 12.44 -0.93
N VAL A 94 20.72 11.72 -1.27
CA VAL A 94 19.36 12.08 -0.90
C VAL A 94 18.57 10.86 -0.41
N HIS A 95 17.53 11.12 0.37
CA HIS A 95 16.46 10.17 0.62
C HIS A 95 15.15 10.77 0.12
N GLY A 96 14.51 10.12 -0.85
CA GLY A 96 13.32 10.65 -1.50
C GLY A 96 12.05 10.62 -0.64
N GLY A 97 12.12 10.10 0.58
CA GLY A 97 11.04 10.06 1.56
C GLY A 97 10.04 8.92 1.37
N MET A 98 10.19 8.12 0.30
CA MET A 98 9.32 6.98 0.04
C MET A 98 9.55 5.85 1.05
N ALA A 99 8.51 5.05 1.27
CA ALA A 99 8.60 3.80 2.03
C ALA A 99 7.82 2.70 1.32
N GLN A 100 8.48 1.57 1.07
CA GLN A 100 7.86 0.42 0.40
C GLN A 100 8.22 -0.86 1.15
N ASN A 101 7.31 -1.83 1.17
CA ASN A 101 7.65 -3.13 1.69
C ASN A 101 8.51 -3.89 0.67
N VAL A 102 9.75 -4.16 1.07
CA VAL A 102 10.74 -4.86 0.25
C VAL A 102 10.67 -6.39 0.38
N GLY A 103 9.92 -6.94 1.33
CA GLY A 103 9.81 -8.39 1.54
C GLY A 103 9.43 -9.16 0.27
N PRO A 104 8.32 -8.82 -0.41
CA PRO A 104 7.94 -9.46 -1.67
C PRO A 104 8.98 -9.29 -2.79
N ILE A 105 9.71 -8.16 -2.78
CA ILE A 105 10.79 -7.91 -3.74
C ILE A 105 11.94 -8.88 -3.48
N LEU A 106 12.35 -9.06 -2.23
CA LEU A 106 13.42 -9.98 -1.83
C LEU A 106 13.06 -11.43 -2.16
N GLU A 107 11.82 -11.84 -1.93
CA GLU A 107 11.31 -13.16 -2.28
C GLU A 107 11.42 -13.40 -3.80
N MET A 108 10.92 -12.47 -4.62
CA MET A 108 11.00 -12.57 -6.07
C MET A 108 12.45 -12.61 -6.58
N VAL A 109 13.32 -11.75 -6.06
CA VAL A 109 14.74 -11.70 -6.45
C VAL A 109 15.44 -13.03 -6.11
N THR A 110 15.08 -13.62 -4.95
CA THR A 110 15.59 -14.92 -4.49
C THR A 110 15.08 -16.05 -5.37
N GLU A 111 13.79 -16.11 -5.66
CA GLU A 111 13.18 -17.11 -6.54
C GLU A 111 13.87 -17.12 -7.90
N LYS A 112 13.96 -15.95 -8.56
CA LYS A 112 14.58 -15.82 -9.89
C LYS A 112 16.06 -16.19 -9.90
N TYR A 113 16.77 -15.89 -8.80
CA TYR A 113 18.14 -16.36 -8.63
C TYR A 113 18.20 -17.89 -8.57
N LEU A 114 17.40 -18.51 -7.69
CA LEU A 114 17.39 -19.97 -7.50
C LEU A 114 16.97 -20.72 -8.77
N LEU A 115 15.99 -20.19 -9.51
CA LEU A 115 15.50 -20.75 -10.77
C LEU A 115 16.43 -20.46 -11.96
N ARG A 116 17.43 -19.59 -11.80
CA ARG A 116 18.33 -19.16 -12.90
C ARG A 116 17.55 -18.65 -14.11
N SER A 117 16.52 -17.85 -13.88
CA SER A 117 15.74 -17.20 -14.94
C SER A 117 16.68 -16.47 -15.91
N GLU A 118 16.56 -16.75 -17.21
CA GLU A 118 17.58 -16.42 -18.20
C GLU A 118 17.86 -14.91 -18.29
N SER A 119 16.81 -14.08 -18.37
CA SER A 119 16.92 -12.62 -18.42
C SER A 119 17.62 -12.04 -17.20
N GLU A 120 17.20 -12.46 -16.00
CA GLU A 120 17.73 -11.97 -14.74
C GLU A 120 19.14 -12.50 -14.48
N TRP A 121 19.46 -13.71 -14.95
CA TRP A 121 20.81 -14.25 -14.85
C TRP A 121 21.80 -13.46 -15.71
N ARG A 122 21.46 -13.17 -16.97
CA ARG A 122 22.28 -12.33 -17.85
C ARG A 122 22.46 -10.94 -17.27
N ALA A 123 21.37 -10.31 -16.80
CA ALA A 123 21.42 -9.03 -16.14
C ALA A 123 22.33 -9.02 -14.90
N ARG A 124 22.39 -10.11 -14.12
CA ARG A 124 23.35 -10.22 -12.99
C ARG A 124 24.79 -10.22 -13.46
N GLN A 125 25.10 -10.92 -14.55
CA GLN A 125 26.45 -10.92 -15.12
C GLN A 125 26.84 -9.54 -15.67
N ASP A 126 25.89 -8.85 -16.30
CA ASP A 126 26.08 -7.46 -16.75
C ASP A 126 26.33 -6.52 -15.56
N ALA A 127 25.56 -6.66 -14.47
CA ALA A 127 25.76 -5.87 -13.25
C ALA A 127 27.13 -6.09 -12.60
N VAL A 128 27.64 -7.32 -12.61
CA VAL A 128 29.01 -7.63 -12.15
C VAL A 128 30.05 -6.94 -13.04
N SER A 129 29.85 -6.98 -14.36
CA SER A 129 30.77 -6.33 -15.30
C SER A 129 30.78 -4.80 -15.13
N LEU A 130 29.62 -4.20 -14.85
CA LEU A 130 29.50 -2.77 -14.53
C LEU A 130 30.17 -2.41 -13.20
N LEU A 131 30.18 -3.31 -12.21
CA LEU A 131 30.93 -3.10 -10.97
C LEU A 131 32.43 -3.02 -11.23
N ASP A 132 32.97 -3.90 -12.09
CA ASP A 132 34.39 -3.85 -12.48
C ASP A 132 34.73 -2.53 -13.19
N GLU A 133 33.83 -2.01 -14.02
CA GLU A 133 33.97 -0.70 -14.66
C GLU A 133 33.99 0.44 -13.63
N VAL A 134 33.06 0.43 -12.66
CA VAL A 134 33.03 1.42 -11.57
C VAL A 134 34.34 1.39 -10.77
N LEU A 135 34.87 0.21 -10.48
CA LEU A 135 36.17 0.05 -9.82
C LEU A 135 37.32 0.58 -10.70
N GLY A 136 37.24 0.39 -12.02
CA GLY A 136 38.18 0.97 -12.99
C GLY A 136 38.17 2.50 -12.95
N CYS A 137 36.99 3.12 -13.02
CA CYS A 137 36.83 4.57 -12.95
C CYS A 137 37.30 5.15 -11.61
N LEU A 138 37.02 4.46 -10.50
CA LEU A 138 37.53 4.84 -9.16
C LEU A 138 39.06 4.85 -9.13
N ARG A 139 39.74 3.87 -9.71
CA ARG A 139 41.22 3.84 -9.77
C ARG A 139 41.81 4.93 -10.66
N GLN A 140 41.05 5.39 -11.65
CA GLN A 140 41.49 6.41 -12.62
C GLN A 140 41.11 7.84 -12.22
N GLY A 141 40.29 8.02 -11.18
CA GLY A 141 39.75 9.33 -10.81
C GLY A 141 38.69 9.87 -11.78
N ASP A 142 38.02 8.99 -12.53
CA ASP A 142 36.99 9.34 -13.51
C ASP A 142 35.58 9.32 -12.87
N VAL A 143 35.24 10.38 -12.14
CA VAL A 143 33.92 10.52 -11.50
C VAL A 143 32.76 10.57 -12.51
N PRO A 144 32.87 11.27 -13.68
CA PRO A 144 31.86 11.17 -14.72
C PRO A 144 31.62 9.74 -15.21
N GLY A 145 32.67 8.95 -15.43
CA GLY A 145 32.55 7.53 -15.80
C GLY A 145 31.82 6.69 -14.76
N ILE A 146 32.04 6.95 -13.46
CA ILE A 146 31.25 6.32 -12.38
C ILE A 146 29.75 6.68 -12.53
N GLY A 147 29.44 7.95 -12.81
CA GLY A 147 28.09 8.42 -13.07
C GLY A 147 27.41 7.70 -14.24
N GLU A 148 28.11 7.53 -15.35
CA GLU A 148 27.59 6.81 -16.51
C GLU A 148 27.35 5.33 -16.18
N ALA A 149 28.35 4.65 -15.61
CA ALA A 149 28.26 3.22 -15.30
C ALA A 149 27.13 2.92 -14.30
N THR A 150 26.99 3.71 -13.24
CA THR A 150 25.89 3.57 -12.26
C THR A 150 24.52 3.87 -12.86
N THR A 151 24.42 4.85 -13.77
CA THR A 151 23.18 5.14 -14.51
C THR A 151 22.79 3.98 -15.42
N ARG A 152 23.76 3.39 -16.14
CA ARG A 152 23.53 2.21 -16.99
C ARG A 152 23.11 1.00 -16.16
N ASN A 153 23.73 0.79 -15.00
CA ASN A 153 23.34 -0.27 -14.06
C ASN A 153 21.87 -0.11 -13.65
N PHE A 154 21.47 1.10 -13.25
CA PHE A 154 20.08 1.40 -12.87
C PHE A 154 19.09 1.20 -14.02
N ARG A 155 19.38 1.72 -15.21
CA ARG A 155 18.46 1.67 -16.37
C ARG A 155 18.41 0.30 -17.06
N GLY A 156 19.45 -0.51 -16.90
CA GLY A 156 19.55 -1.83 -17.52
C GLY A 156 19.40 -2.95 -16.48
N PRO A 157 20.49 -3.59 -16.07
CA PRO A 157 20.43 -4.86 -15.35
C PRO A 157 19.69 -4.76 -14.01
N LEU A 158 19.78 -3.63 -13.28
CA LEU A 158 19.09 -3.51 -12.00
C LEU A 158 17.56 -3.57 -12.15
N GLN A 159 16.98 -2.91 -13.15
CA GLN A 159 15.55 -2.98 -13.43
C GLN A 159 15.11 -4.35 -13.97
N THR A 160 16.00 -5.09 -14.63
CA THR A 160 15.71 -6.48 -15.03
C THR A 160 15.68 -7.41 -13.81
N ILE A 161 16.65 -7.30 -12.91
CA ILE A 161 16.75 -8.13 -11.71
C ILE A 161 15.67 -7.76 -10.70
N ILE A 162 15.41 -6.46 -10.54
CA ILE A 162 14.53 -5.86 -9.54
C ILE A 162 13.64 -4.80 -10.24
N PRO A 163 12.54 -5.20 -10.91
CA PRO A 163 11.68 -4.24 -11.60
C PRO A 163 11.20 -3.07 -10.72
N TRP A 164 10.93 -3.33 -9.44
CA TRP A 164 10.50 -2.32 -8.45
C TRP A 164 11.62 -1.47 -7.86
N ALA A 165 12.88 -1.65 -8.26
CA ALA A 165 13.94 -0.69 -7.96
C ALA A 165 13.67 0.67 -8.66
N SER A 166 12.78 0.69 -9.66
CA SER A 166 12.30 1.90 -10.32
C SER A 166 10.79 2.06 -10.17
N ASN A 167 10.34 3.32 -10.16
CA ASN A 167 8.93 3.70 -10.25
C ASN A 167 8.81 5.07 -10.94
N LEU A 168 7.57 5.53 -11.15
CA LEU A 168 7.32 6.82 -11.79
C LEU A 168 7.95 8.00 -11.04
N TYR A 169 7.99 7.98 -9.70
CA TYR A 169 8.61 9.03 -8.89
C TYR A 169 10.12 9.13 -9.16
N THR A 170 10.84 8.03 -9.01
CA THR A 170 12.31 7.97 -9.22
C THR A 170 12.67 8.33 -10.66
N GLU A 171 11.95 7.82 -11.65
CA GLU A 171 12.21 8.17 -13.06
C GLU A 171 11.94 9.65 -13.33
N SER A 172 10.89 10.23 -12.72
CA SER A 172 10.59 11.67 -12.82
C SER A 172 11.68 12.54 -12.20
N LEU A 173 12.23 12.13 -11.05
CA LEU A 173 13.35 12.84 -10.41
C LEU A 173 14.59 12.82 -11.29
N ILE A 174 14.98 11.65 -11.80
CA ILE A 174 16.15 11.51 -12.67
C ILE A 174 15.98 12.35 -13.93
N GLY A 175 14.82 12.27 -14.59
CA GLY A 175 14.54 13.04 -15.80
C GLY A 175 14.61 14.55 -15.58
N ARG A 176 13.94 15.06 -14.53
CA ARG A 176 13.92 16.49 -14.21
C ARG A 176 15.29 17.01 -13.75
N ALA A 177 16.05 16.21 -12.99
CA ALA A 177 17.41 16.57 -12.62
C ALA A 177 18.34 16.62 -13.84
N GLN A 178 18.22 15.64 -14.75
CA GLN A 178 18.98 15.62 -15.99
C GLN A 178 18.66 16.85 -16.86
N GLU A 179 17.40 17.26 -16.95
CA GLU A 179 16.97 18.47 -17.66
C GLU A 179 17.51 19.75 -17.01
N ALA A 180 17.45 19.87 -15.68
CA ALA A 180 17.88 21.05 -14.94
C ALA A 180 19.41 21.28 -14.99
N PHE A 181 20.20 20.21 -14.93
CA PHE A 181 21.67 20.30 -14.86
C PHE A 181 22.36 20.07 -16.21
N GLY A 182 21.70 19.48 -17.19
CA GLY A 182 22.24 19.29 -18.54
C GLY A 182 23.61 18.60 -18.52
N PRO A 183 24.67 19.16 -19.15
CA PRO A 183 26.02 18.59 -19.11
C PRO A 183 26.66 18.50 -17.71
N ALA A 184 26.14 19.25 -16.73
CA ALA A 184 26.60 19.15 -15.35
C ALA A 184 26.02 17.93 -14.63
N PHE A 185 25.01 17.26 -15.18
CA PHE A 185 24.51 15.98 -14.70
C PHE A 185 25.40 14.86 -15.24
N TRP A 186 26.20 14.24 -14.38
CA TRP A 186 27.09 13.15 -14.77
C TRP A 186 26.47 11.76 -14.58
N GLY A 187 25.54 11.60 -13.64
CA GLY A 187 24.81 10.34 -13.51
C GLY A 187 23.93 10.19 -12.28
N PHE A 188 23.26 9.04 -12.22
CA PHE A 188 22.41 8.61 -11.12
C PHE A 188 22.92 7.30 -10.51
N TRP A 189 22.90 7.23 -9.18
CA TRP A 189 23.34 6.09 -8.40
C TRP A 189 22.22 5.63 -7.46
N MET A 190 21.70 4.42 -7.68
CA MET A 190 20.76 3.77 -6.78
C MET A 190 21.47 3.13 -5.58
N LEU A 191 21.10 3.49 -4.35
CA LEU A 191 21.80 3.04 -3.12
C LEU A 191 21.11 1.86 -2.41
N GLY A 192 19.95 1.42 -2.90
CA GLY A 192 19.21 0.29 -2.33
C GLY A 192 18.23 -0.34 -3.29
N GLY A 193 17.57 -1.42 -2.87
CA GLY A 193 16.54 -2.11 -3.66
C GLY A 193 15.18 -1.42 -3.68
N MET A 194 15.01 -0.33 -2.93
CA MET A 194 13.74 0.37 -2.75
C MET A 194 13.70 1.67 -3.56
N SER A 195 12.81 1.74 -4.55
CA SER A 195 12.63 2.96 -5.34
C SER A 195 12.20 4.16 -4.48
N GLY A 196 12.81 5.33 -4.71
CA GLY A 196 12.53 6.57 -4.00
C GLY A 196 13.05 6.64 -2.55
N GLY A 197 13.82 5.63 -2.12
CA GLY A 197 14.59 5.64 -0.87
C GLY A 197 15.92 6.38 -1.03
N GLY A 198 17.02 5.74 -0.62
CA GLY A 198 18.38 6.27 -0.75
C GLY A 198 18.84 6.34 -2.21
N MET A 199 19.24 7.53 -2.65
CA MET A 199 19.66 7.82 -4.02
C MET A 199 20.87 8.77 -4.04
N GLY A 200 21.67 8.69 -5.10
CA GLY A 200 22.81 9.56 -5.37
C GLY A 200 22.70 10.23 -6.73
N PHE A 201 22.98 11.52 -6.79
CA PHE A 201 23.09 12.29 -8.02
C PHE A 201 24.52 12.76 -8.17
N ILE A 202 25.20 12.34 -9.24
CA ILE A 202 26.57 12.75 -9.53
C ILE A 202 26.49 13.98 -10.43
N ILE A 203 26.90 15.13 -9.89
CA ILE A 203 26.83 16.44 -10.51
C ILE A 203 28.23 17.04 -10.55
N ASP A 204 28.50 17.90 -11.52
CA ASP A 204 29.70 18.72 -11.54
C ASP A 204 29.92 19.43 -10.19
N PRO A 205 31.09 19.27 -9.54
CA PRO A 205 31.33 19.79 -8.20
C PRO A 205 31.16 21.31 -8.11
N ARG A 206 31.32 22.04 -9.22
CA ARG A 206 31.09 23.49 -9.28
C ARG A 206 29.62 23.89 -9.05
N ARG A 207 28.69 22.95 -9.24
CA ARG A 207 27.24 23.15 -9.07
C ARG A 207 26.65 22.31 -7.93
N ARG A 208 27.47 21.64 -7.10
CA ARG A 208 26.97 20.78 -6.01
C ARG A 208 26.03 21.51 -5.05
N GLY A 209 26.40 22.71 -4.60
CA GLY A 209 25.57 23.49 -3.66
C GLY A 209 24.20 23.84 -4.26
N GLU A 210 24.18 24.32 -5.51
CA GLU A 210 22.93 24.57 -6.26
C GLU A 210 22.10 23.29 -6.40
N ALA A 211 22.76 22.15 -6.66
CA ALA A 211 22.10 20.87 -6.82
C ALA A 211 21.46 20.35 -5.53
N GLN A 212 22.06 20.59 -4.36
CA GLN A 212 21.47 20.21 -3.08
C GLN A 212 20.13 20.91 -2.85
N ASP A 213 20.10 22.23 -3.00
CA ASP A 213 18.88 23.02 -2.82
C ASP A 213 17.81 22.66 -3.87
N HIS A 214 18.22 22.54 -5.13
CA HIS A 214 17.29 22.22 -6.21
C HIS A 214 16.71 20.81 -6.10
N LEU A 215 17.52 19.80 -5.76
CA LEU A 215 17.05 18.42 -5.60
C LEU A 215 16.09 18.30 -4.41
N LEU A 216 16.32 19.03 -3.32
CA LEU A 216 15.39 19.07 -2.18
C LEU A 216 14.02 19.61 -2.61
N ALA A 217 14.01 20.77 -3.29
CA ALA A 217 12.78 21.36 -3.81
C ALA A 217 12.08 20.43 -4.82
N LEU A 218 12.85 19.85 -5.74
CA LEU A 218 12.36 18.90 -6.74
C LEU A 218 11.69 17.68 -6.10
N MET A 219 12.32 17.08 -5.10
CA MET A 219 11.75 15.94 -4.37
C MET A 219 10.48 16.34 -3.61
N ALA A 220 10.46 17.50 -2.97
CA ALA A 220 9.28 18.01 -2.29
C ALA A 220 8.11 18.22 -3.27
N ASP A 221 8.37 18.79 -4.45
CA ASP A 221 7.39 18.97 -5.51
C ASP A 221 6.84 17.63 -6.02
N CYS A 222 7.74 16.69 -6.35
CA CYS A 222 7.36 15.36 -6.81
C CYS A 222 6.59 14.59 -5.74
N LYS A 223 6.99 14.69 -4.47
CA LYS A 223 6.24 14.11 -3.35
C LYS A 223 4.84 14.70 -3.28
N ARG A 224 4.66 16.02 -3.33
CA ARG A 224 3.32 16.63 -3.29
C ARG A 224 2.41 16.12 -4.42
N ARG A 225 2.97 15.89 -5.61
CA ARG A 225 2.24 15.29 -6.74
C ARG A 225 1.87 13.83 -6.49
N PHE A 226 2.79 13.02 -5.97
CA PHE A 226 2.61 11.57 -5.88
C PHE A 226 2.17 11.05 -4.50
N GLN A 227 2.08 11.88 -3.45
CA GLN A 227 1.79 11.46 -2.08
C GLN A 227 0.45 10.73 -1.91
N ASN A 228 -0.50 10.99 -2.82
CA ASN A 228 -1.79 10.30 -2.83
C ASN A 228 -1.77 8.98 -3.63
N ALA A 229 -0.71 8.72 -4.40
CA ALA A 229 -0.56 7.55 -5.28
C ALA A 229 0.54 6.59 -4.79
N LEU A 230 1.58 7.11 -4.14
CA LEU A 230 2.76 6.40 -3.68
C LEU A 230 3.03 6.70 -2.20
N PRO A 231 3.45 5.69 -1.42
CA PRO A 231 3.70 5.83 0.01
C PRO A 231 4.95 6.66 0.33
N PHE A 232 4.80 7.69 1.16
CA PHE A 232 5.90 8.46 1.74
C PHE A 232 5.84 8.40 3.27
N ALA A 233 6.95 8.01 3.91
CA ALA A 233 7.05 7.93 5.37
C ALA A 233 7.63 9.19 6.01
N MET A 234 8.36 10.01 5.23
CA MET A 234 9.01 11.22 5.73
C MET A 234 9.07 12.31 4.66
N GLU A 235 9.47 13.51 5.05
CA GLU A 235 9.89 14.52 4.07
C GLU A 235 11.20 14.07 3.40
N PRO A 236 11.38 14.37 2.10
CA PRO A 236 12.64 14.13 1.43
C PRO A 236 13.77 14.89 2.12
N VAL A 237 14.97 14.32 2.14
CA VAL A 237 16.14 14.96 2.74
C VAL A 237 17.34 14.86 1.82
N VAL A 238 18.22 15.85 1.93
CA VAL A 238 19.54 15.84 1.32
C VAL A 238 20.54 15.67 2.46
N TYR A 239 21.42 14.67 2.34
CA TYR A 239 22.38 14.36 3.37
C TYR A 239 23.60 15.28 3.29
N ASP A 240 24.04 15.76 4.44
CA ASP A 240 25.42 16.18 4.64
C ASP A 240 26.26 14.95 5.00
N PHE A 241 27.26 14.63 4.19
CA PHE A 241 28.06 13.43 4.35
C PHE A 241 29.52 13.67 3.98
N ALA A 242 30.38 12.85 4.57
CA ALA A 242 31.78 12.73 4.22
C ALA A 242 32.21 11.26 4.22
N ILE A 243 33.27 10.94 3.47
CA ILE A 243 33.87 9.61 3.50
C ILE A 243 34.53 9.40 4.86
N ASN A 244 34.07 8.41 5.62
CA ASN A 244 34.64 8.08 6.93
C ASN A 244 35.96 7.29 6.79
N GLU A 245 37.09 7.98 6.76
CA GLU A 245 38.42 7.35 6.66
C GLU A 245 38.88 6.60 7.93
N ARG A 246 38.15 6.70 9.04
CA ARG A 246 38.52 6.05 10.33
C ARG A 246 37.76 4.75 10.60
N GLY A 247 36.58 4.58 10.01
CA GLY A 247 35.63 3.51 10.38
C GLY A 247 35.04 3.77 11.77
N THR A 248 34.57 2.73 12.46
CA THR A 248 34.13 2.85 13.86
C THR A 248 35.33 3.13 14.76
N TYR A 249 35.22 4.21 15.55
CA TYR A 249 36.28 4.70 16.42
C TYR A 249 35.71 5.12 17.78
N GLY A 250 36.43 4.85 18.86
CA GLY A 250 36.07 5.27 20.22
C GLY A 250 37.01 6.33 20.76
N ASP A 251 36.45 7.39 21.32
CA ASP A 251 37.17 8.39 22.11
C ASP A 251 36.65 8.39 23.55
N LEU A 252 37.57 8.49 24.52
CA LEU A 252 37.21 8.62 25.93
C LEU A 252 37.25 10.10 26.31
N LEU A 253 36.06 10.69 26.48
CA LEU A 253 35.90 12.06 26.93
C LEU A 253 35.81 12.11 28.46
N ALA A 254 36.31 13.18 29.07
CA ALA A 254 36.39 13.34 30.52
C ALA A 254 35.94 14.73 30.97
N GLY A 255 35.51 14.84 32.23
CA GLY A 255 35.13 16.12 32.84
C GLY A 255 33.95 16.78 32.13
N ALA A 256 34.11 18.05 31.74
CA ALA A 256 33.06 18.82 31.07
C ALA A 256 32.75 18.28 29.66
N ASP A 257 33.70 17.62 29.01
CA ASP A 257 33.53 17.10 27.65
C ASP A 257 32.87 15.71 27.64
N ALA A 258 32.66 15.10 28.81
CA ALA A 258 31.96 13.82 28.96
C ALA A 258 30.43 13.93 28.91
N LEU A 259 29.89 15.08 28.50
CA LEU A 259 28.45 15.28 28.34
C LEU A 259 27.97 14.65 27.03
N LEU A 260 26.79 14.03 27.09
CA LEU A 260 26.14 13.50 25.89
C LEU A 260 25.54 14.64 25.05
N PRO A 261 25.23 14.40 23.76
CA PRO A 261 24.60 15.40 22.91
C PRO A 261 23.27 15.91 23.50
N ALA A 262 22.91 17.15 23.15
CA ALA A 262 21.68 17.80 23.64
C ALA A 262 20.42 16.93 23.45
N ASP A 263 20.26 16.31 22.27
CA ASP A 263 19.09 15.49 21.93
C ASP A 263 18.92 14.26 22.83
N TYR A 264 20.02 13.68 23.31
CA TYR A 264 19.98 12.59 24.29
C TYR A 264 19.28 13.04 25.57
N TYR A 265 19.66 14.21 26.08
CA TYR A 265 19.09 14.75 27.31
C TYR A 265 17.63 15.17 27.11
N ALA A 266 17.27 15.72 25.95
CA ALA A 266 15.88 16.05 25.63
C ALA A 266 14.95 14.82 25.70
N LEU A 267 15.45 13.64 25.30
CA LEU A 267 14.70 12.38 25.33
C LEU A 267 14.60 11.79 26.75
N ILE A 268 15.72 11.76 27.49
CA ILE A 268 15.82 10.99 28.73
C ILE A 268 15.40 11.79 29.96
N VAL A 269 15.72 13.09 30.02
CA VAL A 269 15.51 13.90 31.23
C VAL A 269 14.04 14.03 31.64
N PRO A 270 13.05 14.20 30.74
CA PRO A 270 11.63 14.26 31.14
C PRO A 270 11.17 13.04 31.95
N ALA A 271 11.59 11.84 31.56
CA ALA A 271 11.26 10.61 32.27
C ALA A 271 11.97 10.53 33.63
N LEU A 272 13.22 10.99 33.71
CA LEU A 272 13.99 11.03 34.96
C LEU A 272 13.40 12.03 35.96
N LEU A 273 12.89 13.18 35.49
CA LEU A 273 12.28 14.21 36.34
C LEU A 273 10.94 13.79 36.95
N ARG A 274 10.26 12.79 36.37
CA ARG A 274 9.03 12.20 36.93
C ARG A 274 9.31 11.19 38.06
N GLN A 275 10.56 10.79 38.25
CA GLN A 275 10.96 9.86 39.31
C GLN A 275 11.37 10.60 40.57
N GLU A 276 11.27 9.94 41.73
CA GLU A 276 11.79 10.52 42.96
C GLU A 276 13.32 10.63 42.91
N HIS A 277 13.87 11.75 43.36
CA HIS A 277 15.32 12.02 43.28
C HIS A 277 16.20 10.89 43.89
N TYR A 278 15.71 10.22 44.93
CA TYR A 278 16.45 9.14 45.60
C TYR A 278 16.38 7.79 44.88
N SER A 279 15.47 7.59 43.92
CA SER A 279 15.42 6.37 43.11
C SER A 279 16.44 6.37 41.97
N LEU A 280 17.09 7.52 41.70
CA LEU A 280 18.11 7.65 40.66
C LEU A 280 19.49 7.16 41.14
N ALA A 281 20.15 6.36 40.29
CA ALA A 281 21.51 5.89 40.53
C ALA A 281 22.50 7.06 40.75
N PRO A 282 23.52 6.93 41.62
CA PRO A 282 24.49 8.00 41.89
C PRO A 282 25.26 8.52 40.66
N SER A 283 25.47 7.69 39.64
CA SER A 283 26.07 8.12 38.37
C SER A 283 25.12 9.04 37.59
N ARG A 284 23.84 8.68 37.53
CA ARG A 284 22.81 9.45 36.82
C ARG A 284 22.56 10.82 37.46
N ARG A 285 22.59 10.90 38.79
CA ARG A 285 22.49 12.18 39.51
C ARG A 285 23.65 13.12 39.19
N ARG A 286 24.89 12.61 39.23
CA ARG A 286 26.09 13.40 38.87
C ARG A 286 26.05 13.89 37.43
N GLU A 287 25.55 13.07 36.51
CA GLU A 287 25.32 13.48 35.13
C GLU A 287 24.27 14.59 35.02
N MET A 288 23.14 14.49 35.73
CA MET A 288 22.13 15.54 35.76
C MET A 288 22.66 16.85 36.35
N ASP A 289 23.51 16.81 37.38
CA ASP A 289 24.16 17.99 37.94
C ASP A 289 25.13 18.65 36.94
N ALA A 290 25.93 17.83 36.25
CA ALA A 290 26.85 18.28 35.21
C ALA A 290 26.09 18.90 34.02
N PHE A 291 25.03 18.23 33.57
CA PHE A 291 24.15 18.71 32.51
C PHE A 291 23.44 20.01 32.91
N GLY A 292 22.88 20.09 34.12
CA GLY A 292 22.23 21.31 34.63
C GLY A 292 23.21 22.48 34.76
N THR A 293 24.49 22.22 35.04
CA THR A 293 25.54 23.22 34.99
C THR A 293 25.86 23.64 33.56
N ALA A 294 25.95 22.69 32.64
CA ALA A 294 26.20 22.96 31.23
C ALA A 294 25.09 23.78 30.57
N CYS A 295 23.81 23.54 30.90
CA CYS A 295 22.69 24.36 30.42
C CYS A 295 22.81 25.85 30.81
N ARG A 296 23.55 26.17 31.88
CA ARG A 296 23.80 27.55 32.33
C ARG A 296 25.03 28.19 31.69
N THR A 297 25.99 27.38 31.20
CA THR A 297 27.30 27.86 30.76
C THR A 297 27.56 27.66 29.27
N ARG A 298 26.80 26.78 28.59
CA ARG A 298 26.97 26.47 27.17
C ARG A 298 25.82 27.05 26.34
N PRO A 299 26.10 27.97 25.40
CA PRO A 299 25.10 28.58 24.54
C PRO A 299 24.30 27.56 23.71
N GLU A 300 24.94 26.47 23.28
CA GLU A 300 24.31 25.38 22.51
C GLU A 300 23.15 24.66 23.25
N LEU A 301 23.08 24.77 24.58
CA LEU A 301 22.06 24.14 25.41
C LEU A 301 20.94 25.11 25.85
N ALA A 302 20.99 26.38 25.44
CA ALA A 302 20.10 27.43 25.96
C ALA A 302 18.60 27.22 25.67
N GLY A 303 18.23 26.39 24.69
CA GLY A 303 16.83 26.08 24.34
C GLY A 303 16.27 24.81 24.95
N ILE A 304 17.11 23.94 25.53
CA ILE A 304 16.71 22.57 25.87
C ILE A 304 15.70 22.50 27.03
N MET A 305 15.74 23.48 27.93
CA MET A 305 14.81 23.55 29.07
C MET A 305 13.36 23.75 28.61
N GLN A 306 13.11 24.53 27.55
CA GLN A 306 11.77 24.68 26.98
C GLN A 306 11.26 23.35 26.41
N THR A 307 12.08 22.66 25.62
CA THR A 307 11.76 21.34 25.07
C THR A 307 11.42 20.32 26.17
N MET A 308 12.14 20.35 27.29
CA MET A 308 11.87 19.47 28.44
C MET A 308 10.58 19.84 29.18
N PHE A 309 10.26 21.13 29.33
CA PHE A 309 9.02 21.58 29.97
C PHE A 309 7.80 21.19 29.15
N ASP A 310 7.85 21.40 27.84
CA ASP A 310 6.80 20.95 26.93
C ASP A 310 6.61 19.43 27.07
N ALA A 311 7.71 18.66 27.11
CA ALA A 311 7.72 17.21 27.29
C ALA A 311 7.04 16.67 28.57
N ILE A 312 7.05 17.47 29.64
CA ILE A 312 6.51 17.10 30.96
C ILE A 312 5.04 17.49 31.09
N LEU A 313 4.62 18.60 30.46
CA LEU A 313 3.28 19.16 30.51
C LEU A 313 2.71 19.34 29.09
N PRO A 314 2.41 18.24 28.37
CA PRO A 314 1.82 18.34 27.04
C PRO A 314 0.49 19.10 27.12
N ARG A 315 0.35 20.17 26.32
CA ARG A 315 -0.93 20.84 26.13
C ARG A 315 -1.89 19.90 25.41
N ASP A 316 -3.08 19.67 25.99
CA ASP A 316 -4.20 19.01 25.31
C ASP A 316 -4.76 19.95 24.22
N GLU A 317 -4.07 20.05 23.09
CA GLU A 317 -4.59 20.80 21.93
C GLU A 317 -5.66 20.00 21.16
N SER A 318 -5.84 18.70 21.43
CA SER A 318 -6.66 17.79 20.59
C SER A 318 -8.11 17.52 21.07
N ALA A 319 -8.44 17.82 22.33
CA ALA A 319 -9.72 17.42 22.91
C ALA A 319 -10.89 18.38 22.60
N GLY A 320 -10.60 19.66 22.33
CA GLY A 320 -11.63 20.70 22.13
C GLY A 320 -12.11 20.90 20.69
N GLU A 321 -11.22 20.76 19.69
CA GLU A 321 -11.53 21.06 18.28
C GLU A 321 -12.04 19.85 17.48
N SER A 322 -11.73 18.62 17.90
CA SER A 322 -12.00 17.39 17.14
C SER A 322 -13.50 16.99 17.07
N GLY A 323 -14.28 17.27 18.12
CA GLY A 323 -15.70 16.90 18.19
C GLY A 323 -16.56 17.63 17.15
N GLY A 324 -16.33 18.93 16.95
CA GLY A 324 -17.03 19.73 15.93
C GLY A 324 -16.67 19.31 14.50
N GLN A 325 -15.42 18.91 14.28
CA GLN A 325 -14.94 18.42 12.99
C GLN A 325 -15.55 17.07 12.59
N LEU A 326 -15.69 16.14 13.54
CA LEU A 326 -16.28 14.81 13.27
C LEU A 326 -17.74 14.90 12.83
N ASP A 327 -18.57 15.66 13.56
CA ASP A 327 -20.00 15.80 13.23
C ASP A 327 -20.20 16.52 11.90
N ASP A 328 -19.32 17.45 11.54
CA ASP A 328 -19.35 18.09 10.22
C ASP A 328 -19.04 17.10 9.10
N LEU A 329 -18.00 16.27 9.26
CA LEU A 329 -17.66 15.21 8.30
C LEU A 329 -18.78 14.18 8.14
N LEU A 330 -19.41 13.75 9.24
CA LEU A 330 -20.55 12.84 9.20
C LEU A 330 -21.70 13.43 8.37
N ARG A 331 -22.07 14.69 8.61
CA ARG A 331 -23.11 15.37 7.82
C ARG A 331 -22.72 15.50 6.35
N ARG A 332 -21.51 15.97 6.06
CA ARG A 332 -21.02 16.22 4.70
C ARG A 332 -21.01 14.95 3.84
N HIS A 333 -20.64 13.82 4.42
CA HIS A 333 -20.48 12.54 3.71
C HIS A 333 -21.71 11.62 3.80
N GLY A 334 -22.86 12.14 4.22
CA GLY A 334 -24.14 11.44 4.15
C GLY A 334 -24.32 10.35 5.20
N PHE A 335 -23.88 10.61 6.44
CA PHE A 335 -24.12 9.72 7.58
C PHE A 335 -25.62 9.52 7.83
N ASP A 336 -26.08 8.28 7.76
CA ASP A 336 -27.46 7.91 8.07
C ASP A 336 -27.58 7.50 9.53
N ARG A 337 -28.04 8.44 10.37
CA ARG A 337 -28.18 8.21 11.81
C ARG A 337 -29.19 7.11 12.14
N THR A 338 -30.28 6.99 11.38
CA THR A 338 -31.31 5.98 11.60
C THR A 338 -30.73 4.58 11.38
N GLN A 339 -30.00 4.40 10.28
CA GLN A 339 -29.33 3.15 9.99
C GLN A 339 -28.22 2.83 11.01
N HIS A 340 -27.38 3.81 11.36
CA HIS A 340 -26.32 3.63 12.33
C HIS A 340 -26.84 3.16 13.69
N GLU A 341 -27.94 3.76 14.16
CA GLU A 341 -28.61 3.37 15.40
C GLU A 341 -29.17 1.94 15.35
N GLN A 342 -29.76 1.54 14.23
CA GLN A 342 -30.22 0.17 14.02
C GLN A 342 -29.06 -0.82 14.08
N ILE A 343 -27.96 -0.56 13.38
CA ILE A 343 -26.74 -1.38 13.38
C ILE A 343 -26.16 -1.48 14.79
N ARG A 344 -26.13 -0.37 15.54
CA ARG A 344 -25.66 -0.37 16.93
C ARG A 344 -26.53 -1.24 17.84
N GLN A 345 -27.86 -1.20 17.68
CA GLN A 345 -28.77 -2.06 18.44
C GLN A 345 -28.60 -3.53 18.06
N ASP A 346 -28.44 -3.84 16.77
CA ASP A 346 -28.17 -5.18 16.28
C ASP A 346 -26.85 -5.73 16.84
N LEU A 347 -25.80 -4.90 16.85
CA LEU A 347 -24.51 -5.23 17.44
C LEU A 347 -24.65 -5.48 18.94
N ARG A 348 -25.29 -4.59 19.71
CA ARG A 348 -25.45 -4.80 21.16
C ARG A 348 -26.28 -6.02 21.51
N SER A 349 -27.35 -6.27 20.78
CA SER A 349 -28.23 -7.43 20.99
C SER A 349 -27.62 -8.76 20.56
N GLY A 350 -26.51 -8.74 19.82
CA GLY A 350 -25.87 -9.96 19.32
C GLY A 350 -26.52 -10.54 18.06
N ARG A 351 -27.39 -9.76 17.38
CA ARG A 351 -27.91 -10.12 16.05
C ARG A 351 -26.82 -10.07 14.98
N ILE A 352 -25.87 -9.15 15.14
CA ILE A 352 -24.65 -9.06 14.33
C ILE A 352 -23.42 -9.03 15.26
N GLY A 353 -22.28 -9.45 14.72
CA GLY A 353 -21.03 -9.66 15.45
C GLY A 353 -20.07 -10.48 14.60
N LEU A 354 -18.83 -10.61 15.05
CA LEU A 354 -17.78 -11.24 14.24
C LEU A 354 -18.10 -12.73 13.97
N ALA A 355 -18.62 -13.43 14.98
CA ALA A 355 -19.09 -14.81 14.83
C ALA A 355 -20.36 -14.92 13.97
N GLN A 356 -21.24 -13.91 14.04
CA GLN A 356 -22.51 -13.88 13.28
C GLN A 356 -22.33 -13.53 11.81
N ASN A 357 -21.12 -13.13 11.38
CA ASN A 357 -20.81 -12.99 9.96
C ASN A 357 -20.96 -14.32 9.22
N ARG A 358 -20.57 -15.43 9.89
CA ARG A 358 -20.56 -16.77 9.31
C ARG A 358 -21.97 -17.36 9.27
N LEU A 359 -22.29 -18.02 8.17
CA LEU A 359 -23.49 -18.86 8.11
C LEU A 359 -23.40 -20.01 9.13
N PRO A 360 -24.54 -20.55 9.60
CA PRO A 360 -24.54 -21.72 10.46
C PRO A 360 -23.77 -22.90 9.85
N VAL A 361 -23.05 -23.66 10.67
CA VAL A 361 -22.31 -24.87 10.23
C VAL A 361 -23.24 -25.94 9.63
N THR A 362 -24.53 -25.86 9.92
CA THR A 362 -25.58 -26.74 9.35
C THR A 362 -26.05 -26.32 7.96
N THR A 363 -25.62 -25.16 7.44
CA THR A 363 -26.02 -24.68 6.11
C THR A 363 -25.49 -25.59 5.01
N ASP A 364 -26.35 -25.97 4.06
CA ASP A 364 -25.96 -26.82 2.93
C ASP A 364 -25.27 -25.97 1.86
N ILE A 365 -23.94 -26.03 1.83
CA ILE A 365 -23.10 -25.35 0.84
C ILE A 365 -22.58 -26.39 -0.14
N ARG A 366 -22.95 -26.23 -1.43
CA ARG A 366 -22.51 -27.08 -2.52
C ARG A 366 -21.96 -26.25 -3.66
N ASP A 367 -21.14 -26.90 -4.48
CA ASP A 367 -20.69 -26.34 -5.74
C ASP A 367 -21.85 -26.24 -6.76
N VAL A 368 -21.58 -25.56 -7.86
CA VAL A 368 -22.52 -25.40 -8.97
C VAL A 368 -22.83 -26.73 -9.68
N ARG A 369 -23.94 -26.76 -10.42
CA ARG A 369 -24.37 -27.89 -11.26
C ARG A 369 -24.11 -27.59 -12.73
N PRO A 370 -23.99 -28.62 -13.59
CA PRO A 370 -23.99 -28.42 -15.04
C PRO A 370 -25.21 -27.60 -15.48
N GLY A 371 -24.98 -26.52 -16.23
CA GLY A 371 -26.01 -25.60 -16.72
C GLY A 371 -26.29 -24.38 -15.84
N ASP A 372 -25.75 -24.31 -14.62
CA ASP A 372 -25.89 -23.14 -13.74
C ASP A 372 -25.10 -21.91 -14.22
N VAL A 373 -24.01 -22.16 -14.95
CA VAL A 373 -23.05 -21.15 -15.40
C VAL A 373 -22.90 -21.23 -16.91
N HIS A 374 -23.01 -20.08 -17.58
CA HIS A 374 -22.79 -19.96 -19.01
C HIS A 374 -21.30 -19.84 -19.32
N ASP A 375 -20.80 -20.67 -20.23
CA ASP A 375 -19.39 -20.66 -20.60
C ASP A 375 -19.08 -19.53 -21.60
N ALA A 376 -18.29 -18.56 -21.15
CA ALA A 376 -17.68 -17.50 -21.94
C ALA A 376 -16.14 -17.55 -21.84
N THR A 377 -15.57 -18.69 -21.39
CA THR A 377 -14.11 -18.90 -21.31
C THR A 377 -13.49 -19.15 -22.68
N THR A 378 -14.32 -19.56 -23.64
CA THR A 378 -13.96 -19.75 -25.05
C THR A 378 -14.60 -18.66 -25.92
N ALA A 379 -14.16 -18.58 -27.18
CA ALA A 379 -14.67 -17.56 -28.10
C ALA A 379 -16.18 -17.70 -28.31
N LEU A 380 -16.93 -16.68 -27.90
CA LEU A 380 -18.37 -16.58 -28.13
C LEU A 380 -18.68 -16.41 -29.63
N GLY A 381 -19.78 -16.99 -30.07
CA GLY A 381 -20.21 -16.99 -31.47
C GLY A 381 -20.50 -15.58 -32.03
N GLU A 382 -20.43 -15.46 -33.36
CA GLU A 382 -20.56 -14.17 -34.08
C GLU A 382 -21.90 -13.47 -33.82
N GLU A 383 -22.96 -14.22 -33.55
CA GLU A 383 -24.27 -13.64 -33.25
C GLU A 383 -24.26 -12.81 -31.96
N HIS A 384 -23.61 -13.29 -30.89
CA HIS A 384 -23.46 -12.50 -29.66
C HIS A 384 -22.64 -11.25 -29.94
N ARG A 385 -21.52 -11.37 -30.67
CA ARG A 385 -20.69 -10.22 -31.06
C ARG A 385 -21.49 -9.17 -31.82
N ARG A 386 -22.35 -9.59 -32.75
CA ARG A 386 -23.25 -8.71 -33.52
C ARG A 386 -24.26 -8.00 -32.61
N ILE A 387 -24.91 -8.72 -31.69
CA ILE A 387 -25.90 -8.15 -30.75
C ILE A 387 -25.25 -7.10 -29.83
N GLY A 388 -24.08 -7.41 -29.25
CA GLY A 388 -23.42 -6.46 -28.36
C GLY A 388 -22.78 -5.29 -29.10
N ARG A 389 -22.24 -5.49 -30.30
CA ARG A 389 -21.77 -4.39 -31.15
C ARG A 389 -22.90 -3.40 -31.45
N ALA A 390 -24.06 -3.89 -31.87
CA ALA A 390 -25.23 -3.04 -32.11
C ALA A 390 -25.64 -2.26 -30.85
N ALA A 391 -25.59 -2.89 -29.67
CA ALA A 391 -25.87 -2.20 -28.40
C ALA A 391 -24.86 -1.09 -28.08
N LEU A 392 -23.58 -1.29 -28.39
CA LEU A 392 -22.54 -0.28 -28.21
C LEU A 392 -22.70 0.88 -29.18
N GLU A 393 -22.98 0.61 -30.45
CA GLU A 393 -23.30 1.60 -31.48
C GLU A 393 -24.56 2.42 -31.14
N ASN A 394 -25.52 1.81 -30.44
CA ASN A 394 -26.70 2.50 -29.91
C ASN A 394 -26.44 3.30 -28.61
N GLY A 395 -25.22 3.24 -28.05
CA GLY A 395 -24.87 3.91 -26.80
C GLY A 395 -25.58 3.35 -25.56
N GLU A 396 -25.88 2.05 -25.54
CA GLU A 396 -26.68 1.40 -24.49
C GLU A 396 -25.88 1.06 -23.22
N VAL A 397 -24.58 1.34 -23.16
CA VAL A 397 -23.68 0.87 -22.10
C VAL A 397 -22.87 2.00 -21.48
N ALA A 398 -22.71 1.95 -20.16
CA ALA A 398 -21.73 2.74 -19.41
C ALA A 398 -20.88 1.83 -18.52
N VAL A 399 -19.64 2.24 -18.26
CA VAL A 399 -18.71 1.55 -17.35
C VAL A 399 -18.74 2.24 -15.99
N VAL A 400 -18.74 1.45 -14.93
CA VAL A 400 -18.66 1.90 -13.54
C VAL A 400 -17.49 1.19 -12.86
N THR A 401 -16.40 1.92 -12.61
CA THR A 401 -15.23 1.40 -11.91
C THR A 401 -15.34 1.70 -10.40
N LEU A 402 -15.20 0.65 -9.57
CA LEU A 402 -15.24 0.74 -8.12
C LEU A 402 -13.88 1.15 -7.55
N ALA A 403 -13.78 2.40 -7.06
CA ALA A 403 -12.54 3.01 -6.54
C ALA A 403 -12.75 3.77 -5.22
N GLY A 404 -13.79 3.42 -4.46
CA GLY A 404 -14.06 3.97 -3.13
C GLY A 404 -13.08 3.49 -2.05
N GLY A 405 -12.45 2.33 -2.24
CA GLY A 405 -11.48 1.78 -1.30
C GLY A 405 -10.07 2.40 -1.46
N VAL A 406 -9.40 2.69 -0.35
CA VAL A 406 -7.98 3.09 -0.34
C VAL A 406 -7.03 1.95 -0.71
N GLY A 407 -7.49 0.69 -0.67
CA GLY A 407 -6.68 -0.48 -1.02
C GLY A 407 -5.63 -0.80 0.05
N SER A 408 -6.04 -0.88 1.32
CA SER A 408 -5.13 -1.07 2.46
C SER A 408 -4.18 -2.26 2.34
N ARG A 409 -4.57 -3.34 1.63
CA ARG A 409 -3.68 -4.49 1.35
C ARG A 409 -2.59 -4.15 0.34
N TRP A 410 -2.94 -3.38 -0.69
CA TRP A 410 -1.99 -2.89 -1.71
C TRP A 410 -0.97 -1.92 -1.12
N THR A 411 -1.43 -1.05 -0.24
CA THR A 411 -0.66 0.06 0.33
C THR A 411 -0.08 -0.26 1.69
N GLN A 412 -0.39 -1.44 2.24
CA GLN A 412 -0.04 -1.87 3.60
C GLN A 412 -0.36 -0.80 4.66
N GLY A 413 -1.47 -0.09 4.47
CA GLY A 413 -1.94 0.96 5.39
C GLY A 413 -1.30 2.34 5.20
N ALA A 414 -0.49 2.57 4.15
CA ALA A 414 0.19 3.85 3.91
C ALA A 414 -0.71 5.03 3.51
N GLY A 415 -2.04 4.89 3.61
CA GLY A 415 -2.99 5.99 3.39
C GLY A 415 -3.11 6.51 1.96
N VAL A 416 -2.51 5.83 0.97
CA VAL A 416 -2.61 6.24 -0.45
C VAL A 416 -3.79 5.59 -1.16
N VAL A 417 -4.15 6.12 -2.32
CA VAL A 417 -5.27 5.67 -3.15
C VAL A 417 -4.76 4.71 -4.22
N LYS A 418 -5.06 3.41 -4.06
CA LYS A 418 -4.68 2.35 -5.00
C LYS A 418 -4.98 2.71 -6.47
N ALA A 419 -6.12 3.33 -6.74
CA ALA A 419 -6.55 3.69 -8.10
C ALA A 419 -5.54 4.59 -8.84
N LEU A 420 -4.78 5.42 -8.11
CA LEU A 420 -3.79 6.36 -8.64
C LEU A 420 -2.39 5.75 -8.74
N HIS A 421 -2.16 4.58 -8.13
CA HIS A 421 -0.83 4.00 -8.01
C HIS A 421 -0.26 3.63 -9.39
N PRO A 422 0.92 4.15 -9.78
CA PRO A 422 1.60 3.78 -11.03
C PRO A 422 2.25 2.40 -10.88
N PHE A 423 1.48 1.33 -11.09
CA PHE A 423 1.81 -0.01 -10.62
C PHE A 423 2.74 -0.82 -11.55
N CYS A 424 2.71 -0.55 -12.85
CA CYS A 424 3.61 -1.20 -13.82
C CYS A 424 3.75 -0.39 -15.11
N LYS A 425 4.70 -0.78 -15.97
CA LYS A 425 4.85 -0.22 -17.31
C LYS A 425 3.92 -0.92 -18.31
N LEU A 426 3.00 -0.17 -18.91
CA LEU A 426 2.13 -0.60 -20.02
C LEU A 426 2.22 0.43 -21.15
N GLY A 427 2.28 -0.02 -22.40
CA GLY A 427 2.64 0.84 -23.52
C GLY A 427 3.95 1.60 -23.32
N GLY A 428 4.93 0.98 -22.66
CA GLY A 428 6.27 1.54 -22.40
C GLY A 428 6.37 2.59 -21.30
N ARG A 429 5.29 2.94 -20.61
CA ARG A 429 5.27 3.98 -19.54
C ARG A 429 4.59 3.44 -18.29
N HIS A 430 4.95 3.94 -17.12
CA HIS A 430 4.24 3.61 -15.87
C HIS A 430 2.79 4.10 -15.96
N ARG A 431 1.82 3.21 -15.79
CA ARG A 431 0.38 3.52 -15.87
C ARG A 431 -0.31 3.30 -14.52
N SER A 432 -1.32 4.12 -14.24
CA SER A 432 -2.19 3.95 -13.08
C SER A 432 -3.35 2.99 -13.38
N PHE A 433 -4.01 2.45 -12.36
CA PHE A 433 -5.20 1.61 -12.57
C PHE A 433 -6.31 2.38 -13.31
N ILE A 434 -6.55 3.64 -12.93
CA ILE A 434 -7.55 4.49 -13.61
C ILE A 434 -7.22 4.65 -15.09
N GLU A 435 -5.96 4.98 -15.41
CA GLU A 435 -5.54 5.17 -16.79
C GLU A 435 -5.75 3.92 -17.65
N THR A 436 -5.44 2.73 -17.09
CA THR A 436 -5.68 1.45 -17.76
C THR A 436 -7.16 1.27 -18.13
N HIS A 437 -8.08 1.52 -17.20
CA HIS A 437 -9.51 1.37 -17.48
C HIS A 437 -10.04 2.39 -18.48
N LEU A 438 -9.59 3.64 -18.40
CA LEU A 438 -9.93 4.66 -19.39
C LEU A 438 -9.39 4.31 -20.79
N ALA A 439 -8.20 3.72 -20.88
CA ALA A 439 -7.62 3.28 -22.15
C ALA A 439 -8.41 2.15 -22.81
N LYS A 440 -8.98 1.22 -22.02
CA LYS A 440 -9.88 0.17 -22.54
C LYS A 440 -11.20 0.75 -23.05
N SER A 441 -11.83 1.62 -22.28
CA SER A 441 -13.08 2.26 -22.71
C SER A 441 -12.87 3.15 -23.94
N ARG A 442 -11.71 3.82 -24.06
CA ARG A 442 -11.31 4.59 -25.25
C ARG A 442 -11.23 3.70 -26.48
N ARG A 443 -10.59 2.53 -26.37
CA ARG A 443 -10.45 1.56 -27.47
C ARG A 443 -11.81 1.13 -28.00
N ILE A 444 -12.68 0.60 -27.14
CA ILE A 444 -14.01 0.11 -27.57
C ILE A 444 -14.87 1.25 -28.12
N GLY A 445 -14.81 2.43 -27.49
CA GLY A 445 -15.54 3.60 -27.98
C GLY A 445 -15.10 4.03 -29.38
N ALA A 446 -13.80 3.98 -29.68
CA ALA A 446 -13.29 4.23 -31.02
C ALA A 446 -13.69 3.14 -32.03
N GLU A 447 -13.61 1.87 -31.65
CA GLU A 447 -13.98 0.71 -32.49
C GLU A 447 -15.49 0.67 -32.85
N CYS A 448 -16.35 1.22 -32.00
CA CYS A 448 -17.80 1.28 -32.22
C CYS A 448 -18.30 2.66 -32.68
N GLY A 449 -17.41 3.65 -32.81
CA GLY A 449 -17.76 5.02 -33.20
C GLY A 449 -18.57 5.82 -32.17
N VAL A 450 -18.75 5.30 -30.95
CA VAL A 450 -19.53 5.93 -29.89
C VAL A 450 -18.73 5.91 -28.58
N PRO A 451 -18.34 7.08 -28.02
CA PRO A 451 -17.62 7.13 -26.75
C PRO A 451 -18.43 6.50 -25.61
N ILE A 452 -17.79 5.61 -24.85
CA ILE A 452 -18.40 4.96 -23.69
C ILE A 452 -18.40 5.94 -22.51
N PRO A 453 -19.54 6.22 -21.85
CA PRO A 453 -19.52 6.93 -20.57
C PRO A 453 -18.81 6.11 -19.50
N HIS A 454 -17.86 6.72 -18.80
CA HIS A 454 -17.09 6.06 -17.75
C HIS A 454 -17.33 6.78 -16.42
N VAL A 455 -17.77 6.03 -15.41
CA VAL A 455 -17.99 6.52 -14.05
C VAL A 455 -16.97 5.89 -13.12
N ILE A 456 -16.29 6.70 -12.32
CA ILE A 456 -15.40 6.22 -11.26
C ILE A 456 -16.08 6.53 -9.93
N THR A 457 -16.41 5.50 -9.17
CA THR A 457 -16.99 5.67 -7.83
C THR A 457 -15.87 5.93 -6.83
N THR A 458 -16.14 6.78 -5.84
CA THR A 458 -15.14 7.27 -4.88
C THR A 458 -15.74 7.31 -3.48
N SER A 459 -14.90 7.48 -2.46
CA SER A 459 -15.34 7.66 -1.07
C SER A 459 -14.83 8.98 -0.51
N TYR A 460 -15.19 9.31 0.73
CA TYR A 460 -14.64 10.46 1.44
C TYR A 460 -13.10 10.44 1.54
N LEU A 461 -12.46 9.27 1.41
CA LEU A 461 -11.00 9.12 1.42
C LEU A 461 -10.37 9.25 0.03
N THR A 462 -11.11 8.92 -1.03
CA THR A 462 -10.54 8.81 -2.38
C THR A 462 -11.01 9.91 -3.34
N HIS A 463 -12.11 10.61 -3.04
CA HIS A 463 -12.74 11.56 -3.95
C HIS A 463 -11.81 12.72 -4.33
N GLU A 464 -11.37 13.53 -3.37
CA GLU A 464 -10.51 14.69 -3.68
C GLU A 464 -9.16 14.29 -4.27
N PRO A 465 -8.45 13.26 -3.76
CA PRO A 465 -7.24 12.77 -4.41
C PRO A 465 -7.43 12.39 -5.87
N ILE A 466 -8.49 11.63 -6.20
CA ILE A 466 -8.77 11.22 -7.58
C ILE A 466 -9.19 12.42 -8.43
N ALA A 467 -10.03 13.32 -7.90
CA ALA A 467 -10.47 14.50 -8.61
C ALA A 467 -9.32 15.45 -8.95
N SER A 468 -8.42 15.72 -8.01
CA SER A 468 -7.23 16.55 -8.26
C SER A 468 -6.31 15.90 -9.28
N PHE A 469 -6.03 14.61 -9.13
CA PHE A 469 -5.16 13.89 -10.05
C PHE A 469 -5.71 13.87 -11.48
N LEU A 470 -7.03 13.64 -11.64
CA LEU A 470 -7.68 13.71 -12.95
C LEU A 470 -7.68 15.12 -13.53
N ARG A 471 -7.81 16.19 -12.73
CA ARG A 471 -7.67 17.57 -13.22
C ARG A 471 -6.25 17.84 -13.73
N GLU A 472 -5.23 17.40 -12.99
CA GLU A 472 -3.82 17.56 -13.36
C GLU A 472 -3.45 16.78 -14.63
N GLU A 473 -4.04 15.60 -14.83
CA GLU A 473 -3.84 14.78 -16.03
C GLU A 473 -4.85 15.08 -17.16
N GLU A 474 -5.65 16.15 -17.05
CA GLU A 474 -6.68 16.57 -18.01
C GLU A 474 -7.68 15.44 -18.37
N GLY A 475 -8.06 14.64 -17.37
CA GLY A 475 -8.91 13.47 -17.53
C GLY A 475 -8.32 12.43 -18.47
N TYR A 476 -6.99 12.41 -18.64
CA TYR A 476 -6.27 11.64 -19.66
C TYR A 476 -6.79 11.87 -21.09
N ASN A 477 -7.37 13.05 -21.37
CA ASN A 477 -8.06 13.36 -22.62
C ASN A 477 -9.08 12.29 -23.02
N TYR A 478 -9.86 11.81 -22.05
CA TYR A 478 -10.91 10.82 -22.31
C TYR A 478 -11.97 11.42 -23.26
N PRO A 479 -12.32 10.75 -24.38
CA PRO A 479 -13.16 11.35 -25.42
C PRO A 479 -14.66 11.38 -25.09
N GLY A 480 -15.09 10.67 -24.05
CA GLY A 480 -16.50 10.56 -23.65
C GLY A 480 -16.78 11.22 -22.29
N PRO A 481 -18.03 11.11 -21.80
CA PRO A 481 -18.36 11.55 -20.45
C PRO A 481 -17.54 10.78 -19.40
N LEU A 482 -16.77 11.50 -18.59
CA LEU A 482 -16.02 10.98 -17.46
C LEU A 482 -16.56 11.60 -16.17
N HIS A 483 -17.24 10.80 -15.36
CA HIS A 483 -17.91 11.26 -14.15
C HIS A 483 -17.29 10.64 -12.90
N LEU A 484 -17.19 11.44 -11.82
CA LEU A 484 -16.90 10.93 -10.48
C LEU A 484 -18.20 10.80 -9.69
N SER A 485 -18.45 9.61 -9.13
CA SER A 485 -19.53 9.38 -8.19
C SER A 485 -18.98 9.47 -6.77
N GLU A 486 -19.21 10.62 -6.14
CA GLU A 486 -18.81 10.87 -4.75
C GLU A 486 -19.57 9.97 -3.79
N GLY A 487 -18.87 9.38 -2.83
CA GLY A 487 -19.48 8.60 -1.76
C GLY A 487 -20.37 9.47 -0.87
N ARG A 488 -21.68 9.16 -0.85
CA ARG A 488 -22.71 9.85 -0.03
C ARG A 488 -23.25 8.93 1.07
N ALA A 489 -22.38 8.07 1.57
CA ALA A 489 -22.65 7.20 2.70
C ALA A 489 -21.34 6.91 3.46
N ILE A 490 -21.37 7.08 4.77
CA ILE A 490 -20.22 6.91 5.67
C ILE A 490 -20.66 6.26 6.98
N GLY A 491 -19.74 5.54 7.63
CA GLY A 491 -19.97 4.91 8.93
C GLY A 491 -19.17 5.58 10.05
N LEU A 492 -19.67 5.42 11.28
CA LEU A 492 -18.95 5.74 12.49
C LEU A 492 -18.55 4.42 13.18
N ARG A 493 -17.28 4.29 13.54
CA ARG A 493 -16.75 3.10 14.19
C ARG A 493 -17.35 2.91 15.58
N PHE A 494 -17.31 1.67 16.06
CA PHE A 494 -17.74 1.30 17.40
C PHE A 494 -16.55 0.85 18.25
N VAL A 495 -16.66 1.08 19.56
CA VAL A 495 -15.90 0.31 20.54
C VAL A 495 -16.29 -1.16 20.36
N PRO A 496 -15.34 -2.09 20.18
CA PRO A 496 -15.66 -3.47 19.86
C PRO A 496 -16.36 -4.16 21.03
N MET A 497 -17.16 -5.19 20.73
CA MET A 497 -17.69 -6.06 21.77
C MET A 497 -16.58 -6.99 22.26
N THR A 498 -16.54 -7.25 23.56
CA THR A 498 -15.58 -8.18 24.17
C THR A 498 -15.72 -9.60 23.62
N ARG A 499 -16.96 -10.02 23.28
CA ARG A 499 -17.20 -11.30 22.62
C ARG A 499 -16.56 -11.40 21.24
N ASP A 500 -16.50 -10.29 20.49
CA ASP A 500 -15.92 -10.25 19.16
C ASP A 500 -14.38 -10.29 19.25
N LEU A 501 -13.80 -9.60 20.23
CA LEU A 501 -12.36 -9.67 20.53
C LEU A 501 -11.93 -11.08 20.95
N ARG A 502 -12.73 -11.76 21.77
CA ARG A 502 -12.47 -13.17 22.17
C ARG A 502 -12.56 -14.11 20.98
N PHE A 503 -13.61 -13.99 20.17
CA PHE A 503 -13.76 -14.80 18.98
C PHE A 503 -12.60 -14.60 18.00
N ALA A 504 -12.19 -13.34 17.75
CA ALA A 504 -11.04 -13.04 16.90
C ALA A 504 -9.75 -13.69 17.42
N TRP A 505 -9.55 -13.68 18.74
CA TRP A 505 -8.42 -14.34 19.37
C TRP A 505 -8.47 -15.85 19.17
N GLU A 506 -9.59 -16.50 19.51
CA GLU A 506 -9.76 -17.95 19.41
C GLU A 506 -9.59 -18.48 17.97
N GLU A 507 -10.01 -17.71 16.96
CA GLU A 507 -9.90 -18.08 15.55
C GLU A 507 -8.53 -17.76 14.92
N MET A 508 -7.71 -16.91 15.54
CA MET A 508 -6.40 -16.58 14.99
C MET A 508 -5.40 -17.72 15.20
N PRO A 509 -4.67 -18.16 14.14
CA PRO A 509 -3.57 -19.08 14.30
C PRO A 509 -2.47 -18.43 15.15
N HIS A 510 -2.18 -19.00 16.32
CA HIS A 510 -1.07 -18.54 17.16
C HIS A 510 0.18 -19.36 16.85
N GLN A 511 1.31 -18.68 16.61
CA GLN A 511 2.61 -19.36 16.66
C GLN A 511 2.82 -19.93 18.06
N MET A 512 3.45 -21.10 18.15
CA MET A 512 3.93 -21.63 19.43
C MET A 512 5.07 -20.72 19.92
N LEU A 513 4.73 -19.80 20.81
CA LEU A 513 5.69 -18.91 21.45
C LEU A 513 6.26 -19.57 22.71
N ASP A 514 7.42 -19.08 23.15
CA ASP A 514 7.92 -19.44 24.48
C ASP A 514 6.98 -18.93 25.59
N GLU A 515 7.12 -19.47 26.80
CA GLU A 515 6.19 -19.21 27.90
C GLU A 515 6.13 -17.72 28.31
N GLN A 516 7.23 -16.97 28.17
CA GLN A 516 7.25 -15.55 28.53
C GLN A 516 6.54 -14.70 27.47
N ALA A 517 6.83 -14.97 26.20
CA ALA A 517 6.17 -14.32 25.07
C ALA A 517 4.65 -14.58 25.08
N GLN A 518 4.22 -15.82 25.40
CA GLN A 518 2.80 -16.14 25.53
C GLN A 518 2.12 -15.34 26.66
N LYS A 519 2.76 -15.21 27.83
CA LYS A 519 2.22 -14.41 28.95
C LYS A 519 2.05 -12.93 28.60
N VAL A 520 2.99 -12.37 27.84
CA VAL A 520 2.90 -10.98 27.36
C VAL A 520 1.73 -10.82 26.40
N LEU A 521 1.56 -11.76 25.46
CA LEU A 521 0.48 -11.78 24.48
C LEU A 521 -0.90 -11.87 25.19
N ASP A 522 -1.04 -12.80 26.13
CA ASP A 522 -2.28 -12.96 26.92
C ASP A 522 -2.57 -11.73 27.79
N SER A 523 -1.54 -11.08 28.34
CA SER A 523 -1.70 -9.85 29.12
C SER A 523 -2.19 -8.69 28.26
N LEU A 524 -1.64 -8.55 27.04
CA LEU A 524 -2.10 -7.55 26.06
C LEU A 524 -3.57 -7.80 25.68
N HIS A 525 -3.94 -9.04 25.39
CA HIS A 525 -5.32 -9.40 25.07
C HIS A 525 -6.29 -9.04 26.21
N ASN A 526 -5.94 -9.37 27.45
CA ASN A 526 -6.75 -9.03 28.62
C ASN A 526 -6.86 -7.52 28.85
N ALA A 527 -5.78 -6.76 28.58
CA ALA A 527 -5.81 -5.29 28.64
C ALA A 527 -6.78 -4.70 27.60
N LEU A 528 -6.78 -5.22 26.37
CA LEU A 528 -7.71 -4.79 25.31
C LEU A 528 -9.17 -5.11 25.64
N LEU A 529 -9.44 -6.27 26.25
CA LEU A 529 -10.77 -6.61 26.77
C LEU A 529 -11.21 -5.66 27.89
N GLY A 530 -10.30 -5.33 28.82
CA GLY A 530 -10.55 -4.38 29.89
C GLY A 530 -10.88 -2.98 29.35
N TRP A 531 -10.12 -2.52 28.37
CA TRP A 531 -10.34 -1.25 27.68
C TRP A 531 -11.71 -1.18 26.99
N ALA A 532 -12.10 -2.23 26.24
CA ALA A 532 -13.39 -2.24 25.55
C ALA A 532 -14.57 -2.13 26.54
N ARG A 533 -14.46 -2.78 27.71
CA ARG A 533 -15.47 -2.67 28.78
C ARG A 533 -15.53 -1.28 29.38
N SER A 534 -14.37 -0.68 29.70
CA SER A 534 -14.32 0.64 30.33
C SER A 534 -14.83 1.74 29.40
N MET A 535 -14.53 1.65 28.10
CA MET A 535 -15.04 2.58 27.09
C MET A 535 -16.54 2.38 26.79
N GLY A 536 -17.04 1.16 27.01
CA GLY A 536 -18.43 0.75 26.82
C GLY A 536 -18.65 0.08 25.47
N GLU A 537 -18.88 -1.23 25.50
CA GLU A 537 -19.04 -2.09 24.33
C GLU A 537 -20.15 -1.60 23.37
N GLY A 538 -19.83 -1.51 22.08
CA GLY A 538 -20.75 -1.05 21.04
C GLY A 538 -21.19 0.41 21.19
N ARG A 539 -20.48 1.24 21.94
CA ARG A 539 -20.62 2.71 21.86
C ARG A 539 -19.91 3.25 20.63
N ASP A 540 -20.34 4.41 20.19
CA ASP A 540 -19.67 5.13 19.10
C ASP A 540 -18.23 5.47 19.54
N TYR A 541 -17.26 5.14 18.70
CA TYR A 541 -15.86 5.46 18.92
C TYR A 541 -15.59 6.88 18.43
N ARG A 542 -15.48 7.83 19.36
CA ARG A 542 -15.33 9.27 19.07
C ARG A 542 -14.08 9.90 19.70
N ASP A 543 -13.37 9.15 20.55
CA ASP A 543 -12.22 9.62 21.32
C ASP A 543 -10.90 9.40 20.56
N ASN A 544 -10.80 10.01 19.37
CA ASN A 544 -9.63 10.02 18.50
C ASN A 544 -9.77 11.14 17.42
N LEU A 545 -8.77 11.30 16.55
CA LEU A 545 -8.86 12.10 15.33
C LEU A 545 -10.08 11.68 14.50
N ALA A 546 -10.78 12.64 13.89
CA ALA A 546 -12.04 12.38 13.20
C ALA A 546 -11.95 11.27 12.14
N LEU A 547 -10.90 11.26 11.31
CA LEU A 547 -10.68 10.20 10.30
C LEU A 547 -10.40 8.81 10.92
N GLN A 548 -9.88 8.75 12.14
CA GLN A 548 -9.71 7.50 12.90
C GLN A 548 -11.03 7.03 13.53
N CYS A 549 -12.06 7.86 13.56
CA CYS A 549 -13.40 7.51 14.03
C CYS A 549 -14.32 7.00 12.90
N LEU A 550 -14.07 7.42 11.66
CA LEU A 550 -14.91 7.11 10.50
C LEU A 550 -14.51 5.79 9.83
N ASN A 551 -15.46 5.08 9.21
CA ASN A 551 -15.16 3.90 8.39
C ASN A 551 -15.89 3.93 7.03
N PRO A 552 -15.27 3.37 5.97
CA PRO A 552 -16.03 2.96 4.80
C PRO A 552 -16.99 1.84 5.20
N ILE A 553 -18.18 1.82 4.57
CA ILE A 553 -19.28 0.92 4.93
C ILE A 553 -19.48 -0.21 3.92
N GLY A 554 -18.43 -0.54 3.17
CA GLY A 554 -18.37 -1.59 2.18
C GLY A 554 -18.80 -1.17 0.77
N HIS A 555 -18.35 -1.93 -0.22
CA HIS A 555 -18.51 -1.62 -1.64
C HIS A 555 -19.96 -1.74 -2.14
N TRP A 556 -20.88 -2.29 -1.34
CA TRP A 556 -22.30 -2.26 -1.67
C TRP A 556 -22.79 -0.83 -1.91
N TYR A 557 -22.30 0.16 -1.16
CA TYR A 557 -22.75 1.54 -1.27
C TYR A 557 -22.22 2.29 -2.49
N GLU A 558 -21.20 1.78 -3.19
CA GLU A 558 -20.63 2.47 -4.36
C GLU A 558 -21.64 2.56 -5.52
N VAL A 559 -22.45 1.51 -5.74
CA VAL A 559 -23.51 1.50 -6.78
C VAL A 559 -24.71 2.37 -6.39
N PRO A 560 -25.34 2.24 -5.20
CA PRO A 560 -26.36 3.16 -4.73
C PRO A 560 -25.91 4.62 -4.67
N ASN A 561 -24.62 4.88 -4.41
CA ASN A 561 -24.08 6.25 -4.46
C ASN A 561 -24.15 6.87 -5.87
N LEU A 562 -24.17 6.08 -6.95
CA LEU A 562 -24.48 6.59 -8.29
C LEU A 562 -25.86 7.23 -8.35
N ILE A 563 -26.82 6.63 -7.65
CA ILE A 563 -28.20 7.11 -7.53
C ILE A 563 -28.22 8.33 -6.61
N LYS A 564 -27.67 8.21 -5.39
CA LYS A 564 -27.66 9.28 -4.38
C LYS A 564 -26.93 10.55 -4.81
N SER A 565 -25.81 10.41 -5.51
CA SER A 565 -25.01 11.55 -6.01
C SER A 565 -25.64 12.26 -7.21
N GLY A 566 -26.73 11.70 -7.77
CA GLY A 566 -27.35 12.19 -8.99
C GLY A 566 -26.56 11.88 -10.27
N VAL A 567 -25.42 11.18 -10.19
CA VAL A 567 -24.61 10.81 -11.37
C VAL A 567 -25.41 9.93 -12.33
N LEU A 568 -26.16 8.95 -11.83
CA LEU A 568 -26.99 8.09 -12.68
C LEU A 568 -28.09 8.90 -13.39
N SER A 569 -28.72 9.86 -12.69
CA SER A 569 -29.73 10.75 -13.28
C SER A 569 -29.14 11.60 -14.41
N ARG A 570 -27.98 12.24 -14.16
CA ARG A 570 -27.26 13.01 -15.19
C ARG A 570 -26.86 12.15 -16.38
N LEU A 571 -26.33 10.97 -16.12
CA LEU A 571 -25.91 10.03 -17.15
C LEU A 571 -27.09 9.58 -18.03
N LEU A 572 -28.26 9.32 -17.44
CA LEU A 572 -29.48 8.99 -18.19
C LEU A 572 -30.03 10.16 -18.97
N ALA A 573 -29.85 11.40 -18.50
CA ALA A 573 -30.19 12.60 -19.26
C ALA A 573 -29.25 12.80 -20.47
N GLU A 574 -27.94 12.57 -20.29
CA GLU A 574 -26.94 12.62 -21.37
C GLU A 574 -27.11 11.47 -22.37
N ARG A 575 -27.52 10.28 -21.89
CA ARG A 575 -27.69 9.06 -22.68
C ARG A 575 -29.05 8.39 -22.39
N PRO A 576 -30.16 8.89 -22.99
CA PRO A 576 -31.49 8.30 -22.77
C PRO A 576 -31.58 6.82 -23.19
N GLY A 577 -30.78 6.41 -24.18
CA GLY A 577 -30.66 5.03 -24.65
C GLY A 577 -29.89 4.09 -23.72
N LEU A 578 -29.30 4.58 -22.61
CA LEU A 578 -28.56 3.75 -21.68
C LEU A 578 -29.44 2.65 -21.08
N ARG A 579 -28.97 1.40 -21.16
CA ARG A 579 -29.68 0.20 -20.66
C ARG A 579 -28.84 -0.63 -19.70
N HIS A 580 -27.52 -0.63 -19.84
CA HIS A 580 -26.63 -1.50 -19.08
C HIS A 580 -25.51 -0.71 -18.39
N LEU A 581 -25.21 -1.08 -17.15
CA LEU A 581 -24.01 -0.66 -16.43
C LEU A 581 -23.09 -1.88 -16.28
N MET A 582 -21.85 -1.78 -16.76
CA MET A 582 -20.81 -2.74 -16.43
C MET A 582 -20.08 -2.22 -15.18
N VAL A 583 -20.31 -2.85 -14.03
CA VAL A 583 -19.70 -2.51 -12.75
C VAL A 583 -18.53 -3.46 -12.49
N HIS A 584 -17.34 -2.95 -12.21
CA HIS A 584 -16.18 -3.81 -11.88
C HIS A 584 -15.23 -3.15 -10.89
N ASN A 585 -14.40 -3.95 -10.22
CA ASN A 585 -13.36 -3.42 -9.35
C ASN A 585 -12.26 -2.70 -10.13
N ILE A 586 -11.67 -1.68 -9.50
CA ILE A 586 -10.48 -0.98 -10.01
C ILE A 586 -9.30 -1.93 -10.25
N ASP A 587 -9.20 -3.05 -9.52
CA ASP A 587 -8.11 -4.01 -9.65
C ASP A 587 -8.41 -5.23 -10.54
N THR A 588 -9.61 -5.32 -11.13
CA THR A 588 -9.94 -6.30 -12.17
C THR A 588 -9.50 -5.77 -13.55
N LEU A 589 -8.18 -5.73 -13.78
CA LEU A 589 -7.58 -5.03 -14.93
C LEU A 589 -7.97 -5.58 -16.30
N GLY A 590 -8.38 -6.86 -16.39
CA GLY A 590 -8.81 -7.48 -17.65
C GLY A 590 -10.27 -7.19 -18.05
N ALA A 591 -11.08 -6.61 -17.17
CA ALA A 591 -12.50 -6.39 -17.43
C ALA A 591 -12.71 -5.25 -18.44
N ASP A 592 -13.23 -5.53 -19.62
CA ASP A 592 -13.61 -4.51 -20.61
C ASP A 592 -15.02 -4.76 -21.19
N VAL A 593 -15.51 -3.82 -21.99
CA VAL A 593 -16.83 -3.92 -22.62
C VAL A 593 -16.73 -4.73 -23.92
N ASP A 594 -16.41 -6.02 -23.79
CA ASP A 594 -16.32 -6.95 -24.93
C ASP A 594 -17.71 -7.10 -25.60
N PRO A 595 -17.83 -6.83 -26.92
CA PRO A 595 -19.11 -6.91 -27.62
C PRO A 595 -19.75 -8.31 -27.58
N ALA A 596 -18.98 -9.39 -27.59
CA ALA A 596 -19.52 -10.74 -27.54
C ALA A 596 -20.02 -11.08 -26.13
N VAL A 597 -19.32 -10.67 -25.07
CA VAL A 597 -19.79 -10.84 -23.69
C VAL A 597 -21.08 -10.04 -23.47
N LEU A 598 -21.12 -8.78 -23.90
CA LEU A 598 -22.33 -7.96 -23.84
C LEU A 598 -23.50 -8.58 -24.61
N GLY A 599 -23.23 -9.16 -25.79
CA GLY A 599 -24.23 -9.87 -26.56
C GLY A 599 -24.83 -11.05 -25.81
N LEU A 600 -24.00 -11.87 -25.17
CA LEU A 600 -24.46 -12.97 -24.32
C LEU A 600 -25.30 -12.46 -23.14
N VAL A 601 -24.83 -11.42 -22.43
CA VAL A 601 -25.57 -10.77 -21.34
C VAL A 601 -26.96 -10.33 -21.80
N LYS A 602 -27.06 -9.72 -22.98
CA LYS A 602 -28.34 -9.29 -23.58
C LYS A 602 -29.23 -10.48 -23.95
N SER A 603 -28.67 -11.54 -24.50
CA SER A 603 -29.41 -12.76 -24.86
C SER A 603 -30.00 -13.47 -23.63
N LEU A 604 -29.30 -13.43 -22.50
CA LEU A 604 -29.77 -14.03 -21.24
C LEU A 604 -30.91 -13.21 -20.60
N GLY A 605 -30.89 -11.89 -20.77
CA GLY A 605 -31.98 -11.01 -20.32
C GLY A 605 -32.11 -10.85 -18.80
N ALA A 606 -31.23 -11.46 -18.00
CA ALA A 606 -31.27 -11.37 -16.54
C ALA A 606 -31.12 -9.91 -16.06
N PRO A 607 -31.83 -9.51 -14.98
CA PRO A 607 -31.65 -8.20 -14.32
C PRO A 607 -30.20 -7.89 -13.93
N MET A 608 -29.50 -8.93 -13.44
CA MET A 608 -28.12 -8.87 -13.02
C MET A 608 -27.37 -10.08 -13.56
N THR A 609 -26.22 -9.83 -14.17
CA THR A 609 -25.34 -10.89 -14.68
C THR A 609 -23.96 -10.75 -14.07
N VAL A 610 -23.37 -11.84 -13.60
CA VAL A 610 -22.11 -11.85 -12.84
C VAL A 610 -21.06 -12.64 -13.59
N GLU A 611 -19.87 -12.05 -13.77
CA GLU A 611 -18.72 -12.78 -14.29
C GLU A 611 -17.95 -13.47 -13.15
N VAL A 612 -17.63 -14.74 -13.34
CA VAL A 612 -16.82 -15.55 -12.43
C VAL A 612 -15.66 -16.18 -13.18
N ILE A 613 -14.57 -16.49 -12.47
CA ILE A 613 -13.40 -17.17 -13.05
C ILE A 613 -13.18 -18.50 -12.35
N ASN A 614 -12.49 -19.44 -13.01
CA ASN A 614 -12.04 -20.67 -12.35
C ASN A 614 -11.12 -20.31 -11.17
N ARG A 615 -11.45 -20.86 -10.00
CA ARG A 615 -10.72 -20.64 -8.76
C ARG A 615 -9.34 -21.32 -8.83
N ARG A 616 -8.32 -20.63 -8.34
CA ARG A 616 -7.01 -21.20 -8.00
C ARG A 616 -6.79 -21.18 -6.48
N VAL A 617 -5.76 -21.89 -6.03
CA VAL A 617 -5.45 -22.04 -4.60
C VAL A 617 -5.11 -20.69 -3.93
N GLU A 618 -4.48 -19.79 -4.68
CA GLU A 618 -4.14 -18.44 -4.23
C GLU A 618 -5.35 -17.49 -4.16
N ASP A 619 -6.48 -17.83 -4.78
CA ASP A 619 -7.65 -16.98 -4.79
C ASP A 619 -8.37 -17.08 -3.43
N ARG A 620 -8.30 -15.98 -2.67
CA ARG A 620 -8.98 -15.83 -1.38
C ARG A 620 -10.15 -14.85 -1.49
N GLY A 621 -11.33 -15.28 -1.08
CA GLY A 621 -12.56 -14.49 -1.05
C GLY A 621 -13.79 -15.23 -1.54
N GLY A 622 -14.83 -14.47 -1.86
CA GLY A 622 -16.12 -15.04 -2.21
C GLY A 622 -16.10 -15.90 -3.48
N GLY A 623 -16.93 -16.94 -3.50
CA GLY A 623 -17.11 -17.84 -4.63
C GLY A 623 -18.58 -18.01 -4.99
N LEU A 624 -18.85 -18.61 -6.16
CA LEU A 624 -20.20 -18.99 -6.54
C LEU A 624 -20.54 -20.31 -5.87
N ALA A 625 -21.64 -20.33 -5.11
CA ALA A 625 -22.07 -21.50 -4.37
C ALA A 625 -23.58 -21.68 -4.48
N ARG A 626 -24.01 -22.93 -4.28
CA ARG A 626 -25.41 -23.24 -3.99
C ARG A 626 -25.57 -23.34 -2.48
N VAL A 627 -26.27 -22.37 -1.90
CA VAL A 627 -26.54 -22.28 -0.46
C VAL A 627 -28.02 -22.59 -0.24
N ASP A 628 -28.31 -23.65 0.52
CA ASP A 628 -29.68 -24.14 0.79
C ASP A 628 -30.52 -24.27 -0.49
N GLY A 629 -29.89 -24.84 -1.53
CA GLY A 629 -30.53 -25.08 -2.82
C GLY A 629 -30.53 -23.89 -3.79
N ARG A 630 -30.11 -22.69 -3.37
CA ARG A 630 -30.10 -21.49 -4.21
C ARG A 630 -28.70 -21.06 -4.65
N LEU A 631 -28.54 -20.80 -5.94
CA LEU A 631 -27.29 -20.33 -6.53
C LEU A 631 -27.07 -18.84 -6.22
N ARG A 632 -25.96 -18.50 -5.57
CA ARG A 632 -25.59 -17.13 -5.19
C ARG A 632 -24.08 -17.00 -4.99
N LEU A 633 -23.58 -15.77 -5.02
CA LEU A 633 -22.24 -15.50 -4.49
C LEU A 633 -22.26 -15.67 -2.96
N LEU A 634 -21.21 -16.28 -2.44
CA LEU A 634 -20.98 -16.46 -1.02
C LEU A 634 -19.66 -15.79 -0.66
N GLU A 635 -19.72 -14.73 0.14
CA GLU A 635 -18.55 -13.99 0.58
C GLU A 635 -17.68 -14.81 1.54
N GLY A 636 -16.35 -14.60 1.50
CA GLY A 636 -15.43 -15.38 2.34
C GLY A 636 -15.71 -15.23 3.84
N LEU A 637 -16.14 -14.04 4.27
CA LEU A 637 -16.54 -13.75 5.66
C LEU A 637 -17.81 -14.51 6.09
N ALA A 638 -18.62 -14.97 5.14
CA ALA A 638 -19.86 -15.69 5.38
C ALA A 638 -19.69 -17.21 5.41
N LEU A 639 -18.52 -17.73 5.03
CA LEU A 639 -18.26 -19.18 5.06
C LEU A 639 -18.26 -19.70 6.51
N PRO A 640 -18.97 -20.80 6.82
CA PRO A 640 -18.92 -21.44 8.13
C PRO A 640 -17.52 -21.95 8.48
N ARG A 641 -16.80 -22.47 7.48
CA ARG A 641 -15.43 -22.98 7.57
C ARG A 641 -14.62 -22.47 6.39
N GLU A 642 -13.38 -22.07 6.63
CA GLU A 642 -12.50 -21.59 5.56
C GLU A 642 -12.22 -22.66 4.50
N GLU A 643 -12.17 -23.94 4.90
CA GLU A 643 -11.91 -25.06 3.99
C GLU A 643 -13.02 -25.27 2.93
N ASP A 644 -14.25 -24.82 3.20
CA ASP A 644 -15.36 -24.92 2.23
C ASP A 644 -15.10 -24.07 0.99
N GLU A 645 -14.24 -23.05 1.09
CA GLU A 645 -13.80 -22.22 -0.02
C GLU A 645 -13.17 -23.06 -1.15
N PHE A 646 -12.38 -24.08 -0.80
CA PHE A 646 -11.64 -24.92 -1.76
C PHE A 646 -12.54 -25.91 -2.50
N ARG A 647 -13.80 -26.05 -2.09
CA ARG A 647 -14.79 -26.93 -2.73
C ARG A 647 -15.54 -26.25 -3.87
N LEU A 648 -15.37 -24.93 -4.03
CA LEU A 648 -16.11 -24.13 -5.01
C LEU A 648 -15.29 -23.97 -6.29
N THR A 649 -15.88 -24.30 -7.44
CA THR A 649 -15.19 -24.23 -8.75
C THR A 649 -14.88 -22.78 -9.15
N TYR A 650 -15.74 -21.84 -8.79
CA TYR A 650 -15.71 -20.48 -9.29
C TYR A 650 -15.42 -19.43 -8.22
N TYR A 651 -14.54 -18.50 -8.56
CA TYR A 651 -14.18 -17.31 -7.79
C TYR A 651 -14.88 -16.06 -8.37
N ASN A 652 -15.33 -15.16 -7.48
CA ASN A 652 -16.01 -13.93 -7.88
C ASN A 652 -15.02 -12.90 -8.45
N SER A 653 -15.13 -12.56 -9.73
CA SER A 653 -14.33 -11.49 -10.36
C SER A 653 -14.72 -10.07 -9.90
N ASN A 654 -15.88 -9.96 -9.25
CA ASN A 654 -16.58 -8.73 -8.91
C ASN A 654 -16.90 -7.84 -10.11
N THR A 655 -17.15 -8.46 -11.28
CA THR A 655 -17.65 -7.80 -12.49
C THR A 655 -19.12 -8.15 -12.70
N PHE A 656 -19.97 -7.15 -12.76
CA PHE A 656 -21.42 -7.26 -12.88
C PHE A 656 -21.93 -6.47 -14.08
N TRP A 657 -22.94 -7.01 -14.75
CA TRP A 657 -23.73 -6.29 -15.74
C TRP A 657 -25.12 -6.06 -15.17
N LEU A 658 -25.49 -4.80 -14.99
CA LEU A 658 -26.75 -4.39 -14.38
C LEU A 658 -27.65 -3.79 -15.45
N ARG A 659 -28.88 -4.27 -15.57
CA ARG A 659 -29.92 -3.61 -16.37
C ARG A 659 -30.46 -2.43 -15.58
N VAL A 660 -30.33 -1.22 -16.11
CA VAL A 660 -30.65 0.03 -15.39
C VAL A 660 -32.08 0.02 -14.87
N ASP A 661 -33.06 -0.28 -15.73
CA ASP A 661 -34.47 -0.18 -15.36
C ASP A 661 -34.84 -1.23 -14.29
N ASN A 662 -34.29 -2.45 -14.37
CA ASN A 662 -34.49 -3.48 -13.35
C ASN A 662 -33.81 -3.14 -12.03
N LEU A 663 -32.63 -2.51 -12.07
CA LEU A 663 -31.95 -2.02 -10.87
C LEU A 663 -32.79 -0.96 -10.17
N LEU A 664 -33.37 -0.01 -10.92
CA LEU A 664 -34.25 1.01 -10.37
C LEU A 664 -35.50 0.39 -9.75
N GLU A 665 -36.16 -0.52 -10.46
CA GLU A 665 -37.35 -1.24 -9.98
C GLU A 665 -37.05 -2.00 -8.67
N LEU A 666 -35.89 -2.66 -8.58
CA LEU A 666 -35.45 -3.37 -7.37
C LEU A 666 -35.34 -2.44 -6.15
N PHE A 667 -34.89 -1.19 -6.35
CA PHE A 667 -34.86 -0.17 -5.29
C PHE A 667 -36.23 0.51 -5.06
N GLY A 668 -37.24 0.21 -5.87
CA GLY A 668 -38.54 0.88 -5.86
C GLY A 668 -38.48 2.29 -6.45
N LEU A 669 -37.63 2.48 -7.45
CA LEU A 669 -37.41 3.74 -8.16
C LEU A 669 -37.73 3.57 -9.66
N SER A 670 -37.93 4.69 -10.35
CA SER A 670 -37.96 4.79 -11.81
C SER A 670 -37.00 5.87 -12.28
N ARG A 671 -36.84 6.04 -13.60
CA ARG A 671 -35.98 7.10 -14.16
C ARG A 671 -36.44 8.49 -13.74
N GLU A 672 -37.76 8.68 -13.58
CA GLU A 672 -38.40 9.95 -13.20
C GLU A 672 -38.19 10.27 -11.72
N THR A 673 -38.21 9.26 -10.84
CA THR A 673 -38.05 9.47 -9.39
C THR A 673 -36.59 9.73 -8.97
N LEU A 674 -35.62 9.55 -9.88
CA LEU A 674 -34.19 9.80 -9.59
C LEU A 674 -33.88 11.24 -9.19
N GLY A 675 -34.74 12.20 -9.56
CA GLY A 675 -34.59 13.61 -9.17
C GLY A 675 -35.04 13.93 -7.74
N ASP A 676 -35.74 13.01 -7.07
CA ASP A 676 -36.22 13.18 -5.70
C ASP A 676 -35.22 12.56 -4.70
N ALA A 677 -34.40 13.42 -4.10
CA ALA A 677 -33.39 13.00 -3.15
C ALA A 677 -33.97 12.27 -1.92
N ALA A 678 -35.16 12.65 -1.44
CA ALA A 678 -35.79 12.02 -0.28
C ALA A 678 -36.27 10.60 -0.62
N ALA A 679 -36.90 10.43 -1.79
CA ALA A 679 -37.31 9.12 -2.28
C ALA A 679 -36.11 8.20 -2.51
N VAL A 680 -35.01 8.72 -3.06
CA VAL A 680 -33.76 7.97 -3.26
C VAL A 680 -33.15 7.54 -1.92
N ASP A 681 -33.03 8.45 -0.95
CA ASP A 681 -32.48 8.12 0.37
C ASP A 681 -33.29 7.04 1.08
N GLU A 682 -34.63 7.11 1.01
CA GLU A 682 -35.51 6.10 1.58
C GLU A 682 -35.36 4.75 0.86
N ALA A 683 -35.33 4.75 -0.47
CA ALA A 683 -35.12 3.55 -1.28
C ALA A 683 -33.81 2.84 -0.96
N VAL A 684 -32.70 3.60 -0.88
CA VAL A 684 -31.39 3.06 -0.53
C VAL A 684 -31.40 2.50 0.90
N ARG A 685 -32.00 3.18 1.87
CA ARG A 685 -32.13 2.68 3.25
C ARG A 685 -32.92 1.38 3.31
N ARG A 686 -34.07 1.30 2.62
CA ARG A 686 -34.90 0.08 2.54
C ARG A 686 -34.12 -1.09 1.94
N MET A 687 -33.38 -0.87 0.85
CA MET A 687 -32.56 -1.92 0.26
C MET A 687 -31.41 -2.34 1.18
N ALA A 688 -30.70 -1.39 1.79
CA ALA A 688 -29.59 -1.68 2.69
C ALA A 688 -29.99 -2.57 3.88
N ALA A 689 -31.23 -2.44 4.37
CA ALA A 689 -31.78 -3.27 5.44
C ALA A 689 -32.00 -4.74 5.03
N ARG A 690 -32.09 -5.03 3.72
CA ARG A 690 -32.28 -6.38 3.17
C ARG A 690 -30.96 -7.13 2.95
N VAL A 691 -29.86 -6.39 2.85
CA VAL A 691 -28.51 -6.92 2.62
C VAL A 691 -27.86 -7.26 3.98
N PRO A 692 -27.09 -8.36 4.11
CA PRO A 692 -26.32 -8.65 5.31
C PRO A 692 -25.43 -7.48 5.77
N THR A 693 -25.12 -7.45 7.06
CA THR A 693 -24.17 -6.50 7.67
C THR A 693 -23.06 -7.29 8.31
N TYR A 694 -21.81 -7.11 7.83
CA TYR A 694 -20.65 -7.78 8.41
C TYR A 694 -19.96 -6.86 9.41
N ILE A 695 -19.50 -7.43 10.53
CA ILE A 695 -18.66 -6.75 11.51
C ILE A 695 -17.21 -7.15 11.27
N THR A 696 -16.32 -6.17 11.16
CA THR A 696 -14.87 -6.40 11.07
C THR A 696 -14.14 -5.62 12.14
N LEU A 697 -13.03 -6.17 12.63
CA LEU A 697 -12.12 -5.47 13.52
C LEU A 697 -11.03 -4.79 12.69
N LYS A 698 -10.71 -3.55 13.06
CA LYS A 698 -9.60 -2.78 12.49
C LYS A 698 -8.76 -2.19 13.60
N GLU A 699 -7.48 -2.00 13.30
CA GLU A 699 -6.56 -1.31 14.17
C GLU A 699 -6.55 0.18 13.85
N VAL A 700 -6.69 1.03 14.86
CA VAL A 700 -6.55 2.48 14.74
C VAL A 700 -5.45 2.97 15.65
N LYS A 701 -4.69 3.94 15.15
CA LYS A 701 -3.60 4.60 15.88
C LYS A 701 -4.19 5.71 16.75
N LYS A 702 -3.83 5.73 18.02
CA LYS A 702 -4.17 6.80 18.96
C LYS A 702 -2.89 7.46 19.44
N ARG A 703 -2.73 8.75 19.12
CA ARG A 703 -1.56 9.54 19.52
C ARG A 703 -1.84 10.28 20.81
N TRP A 704 -0.85 10.31 21.71
CA TRP A 704 -0.90 11.03 22.97
C TRP A 704 0.51 11.47 23.40
N GLY A 705 0.60 12.53 24.22
CA GLY A 705 1.88 13.10 24.64
C GLY A 705 2.77 13.57 23.47
N HIS A 706 4.10 13.41 23.61
CA HIS A 706 5.10 13.82 22.62
C HIS A 706 5.38 12.73 21.59
N GLY A 707 4.35 12.29 20.87
CA GLY A 707 4.49 11.33 19.77
C GLY A 707 4.44 9.85 20.17
N GLN A 708 3.88 9.52 21.33
CA GLN A 708 3.54 8.12 21.66
C GLN A 708 2.31 7.70 20.85
N GLU A 709 2.36 6.50 20.28
CA GLU A 709 1.31 5.96 19.42
C GLU A 709 0.95 4.56 19.91
N ASP A 710 -0.29 4.41 20.37
CA ASP A 710 -0.87 3.11 20.71
C ASP A 710 -1.80 2.64 19.59
N VAL A 711 -1.96 1.33 19.46
CA VAL A 711 -2.85 0.70 18.48
C VAL A 711 -4.03 0.06 19.22
N TYR A 712 -5.24 0.47 18.87
CA TYR A 712 -6.48 -0.04 19.47
C TYR A 712 -7.34 -0.77 18.44
N PRO A 713 -7.94 -1.92 18.79
CA PRO A 713 -8.94 -2.58 17.95
C PRO A 713 -10.26 -1.82 18.04
N VAL A 714 -10.88 -1.55 16.89
CA VAL A 714 -12.19 -0.93 16.75
C VAL A 714 -13.06 -1.76 15.84
N ALA A 715 -14.35 -1.82 16.13
CA ALA A 715 -15.32 -2.49 15.28
C ALA A 715 -15.85 -1.53 14.21
N GLN A 716 -16.00 -2.04 13.00
CA GLN A 716 -16.66 -1.34 11.90
C GLN A 716 -17.62 -2.30 11.20
N TYR A 717 -18.61 -1.74 10.51
CA TYR A 717 -19.56 -2.53 9.74
C TYR A 717 -19.39 -2.30 8.24
N GLU A 718 -19.64 -3.34 7.44
CA GLU A 718 -19.55 -3.31 5.99
C GLU A 718 -20.70 -4.08 5.33
N LYS A 719 -21.12 -3.63 4.15
CA LYS A 719 -22.04 -4.36 3.26
C LYS A 719 -21.35 -4.64 1.92
N LEU A 720 -21.54 -5.85 1.40
CA LEU A 720 -20.84 -6.33 0.20
C LEU A 720 -21.83 -6.42 -0.97
N TRP A 721 -21.43 -5.93 -2.14
CA TRP A 721 -22.25 -5.94 -3.35
C TRP A 721 -22.63 -7.34 -3.82
N GLY A 722 -21.75 -8.35 -3.61
CA GLY A 722 -22.03 -9.74 -3.98
C GLY A 722 -23.28 -10.32 -3.32
N ASP A 723 -23.64 -9.84 -2.13
CA ASP A 723 -24.84 -10.28 -1.41
C ASP A 723 -26.16 -9.86 -2.08
N MET A 724 -26.12 -8.97 -3.08
CA MET A 724 -27.30 -8.72 -3.93
C MET A 724 -27.81 -10.01 -4.59
N THR A 725 -26.91 -10.95 -4.90
CA THR A 725 -27.27 -12.27 -5.46
C THR A 725 -28.00 -13.17 -4.47
N ALA A 726 -27.96 -12.85 -3.16
CA ALA A 726 -28.65 -13.60 -2.12
C ALA A 726 -30.11 -13.18 -1.92
N LEU A 727 -30.58 -12.08 -2.52
CA LEU A 727 -31.94 -11.55 -2.37
C LEU A 727 -32.96 -12.33 -3.21
N ALA A 728 -33.99 -12.94 -2.60
CA ALA A 728 -34.93 -13.91 -3.22
C ALA A 728 -35.60 -13.48 -4.53
N ASP A 729 -35.84 -12.18 -4.68
CA ASP A 729 -36.49 -11.51 -5.80
C ASP A 729 -35.50 -11.02 -6.87
N VAL A 730 -34.19 -11.30 -6.73
CA VAL A 730 -33.18 -10.94 -7.71
C VAL A 730 -32.78 -12.17 -8.52
N GLU A 731 -33.21 -12.19 -9.78
CA GLU A 731 -32.77 -13.17 -10.77
C GLU A 731 -31.36 -12.81 -11.27
N CYS A 732 -30.46 -13.79 -11.22
CA CYS A 732 -29.06 -13.62 -11.60
C CYS A 732 -28.67 -14.66 -12.65
N ALA A 733 -27.90 -14.23 -13.65
CA ALA A 733 -27.16 -15.14 -14.53
C ALA A 733 -25.67 -15.10 -14.20
N TYR A 734 -24.95 -16.20 -14.43
CA TYR A 734 -23.51 -16.33 -14.13
C TYR A 734 -22.75 -16.73 -15.39
N LEU A 735 -21.65 -16.04 -15.68
CA LEU A 735 -20.77 -16.30 -16.82
C LEU A 735 -19.39 -16.70 -16.33
N ALA A 736 -18.92 -17.88 -16.72
CA ALA A 736 -17.51 -18.23 -16.56
C ALA A 736 -16.69 -17.52 -17.64
N VAL A 737 -15.75 -16.65 -17.25
CA VAL A 737 -14.90 -15.89 -18.18
C VAL A 737 -13.43 -16.30 -18.05
N PRO A 738 -12.57 -15.99 -19.03
CA PRO A 738 -11.14 -16.28 -18.93
C PRO A 738 -10.52 -15.61 -17.71
N ARG A 739 -9.55 -16.27 -17.08
CA ARG A 739 -8.87 -15.72 -15.90
C ARG A 739 -8.23 -14.35 -16.20
N LEU A 740 -7.63 -14.19 -17.38
CA LEU A 740 -7.00 -12.94 -17.80
C LEU A 740 -7.98 -11.74 -17.77
N ARG A 741 -9.28 -11.99 -17.95
CA ARG A 741 -10.36 -10.98 -17.88
C ARG A 741 -10.77 -10.67 -16.44
N GLY A 742 -11.01 -11.70 -15.62
CA GLY A 742 -11.66 -11.55 -14.31
C GLY A 742 -10.76 -11.58 -13.08
N GLN A 743 -9.46 -11.87 -13.21
CA GLN A 743 -8.56 -11.89 -12.06
C GLN A 743 -8.32 -10.49 -11.47
N GLN A 744 -8.08 -10.46 -10.17
CA GLN A 744 -7.91 -9.24 -9.39
C GLN A 744 -6.48 -9.10 -8.89
N LEU A 745 -5.91 -7.90 -9.03
CA LEU A 745 -4.56 -7.59 -8.57
C LEU A 745 -4.61 -6.91 -7.20
N LYS A 746 -4.83 -7.69 -6.13
CA LYS A 746 -5.12 -7.20 -4.77
C LYS A 746 -3.90 -6.65 -4.04
N GLU A 747 -2.72 -7.23 -4.27
CA GLU A 747 -1.48 -6.96 -3.52
C GLU A 747 -0.27 -6.85 -4.44
N GLN A 748 0.74 -6.06 -4.06
CA GLN A 748 1.93 -5.84 -4.90
C GLN A 748 2.73 -7.12 -5.16
N ALA A 749 2.72 -8.07 -4.21
CA ALA A 749 3.38 -9.37 -4.38
C ALA A 749 2.87 -10.17 -5.58
N GLN A 750 1.64 -9.90 -6.03
CA GLN A 750 1.03 -10.59 -7.18
C GLN A 750 1.52 -10.04 -8.53
N LEU A 751 2.24 -8.91 -8.55
CA LEU A 751 2.63 -8.24 -9.79
C LEU A 751 3.62 -9.06 -10.64
N ASP A 752 4.60 -9.75 -10.03
CA ASP A 752 5.56 -10.57 -10.80
C ASP A 752 4.83 -11.70 -11.54
N GLY A 753 3.98 -12.44 -10.82
CA GLY A 753 3.17 -13.51 -11.39
C GLY A 753 2.25 -13.02 -12.51
N TRP A 754 1.57 -11.89 -12.29
CA TRP A 754 0.69 -11.24 -13.27
C TRP A 754 1.44 -10.74 -14.52
N TYR A 755 2.71 -10.34 -14.37
CA TYR A 755 3.53 -9.95 -15.51
C TYR A 755 3.98 -11.18 -16.32
N ARG A 756 4.32 -12.28 -15.65
CA ARG A 756 4.87 -13.50 -16.25
C ARG A 756 3.83 -14.41 -16.89
N ASP A 757 2.61 -14.45 -16.37
CA ASP A 757 1.56 -15.35 -16.88
C ASP A 757 0.85 -14.82 -18.15
N GLY A 758 1.32 -13.70 -18.71
CA GLY A 758 0.78 -13.07 -19.91
C GLY A 758 -0.35 -12.08 -19.65
N SER A 759 -0.75 -11.87 -18.39
CA SER A 759 -1.85 -10.97 -18.05
C SER A 759 -1.55 -9.51 -18.32
N ALA A 760 -0.30 -9.07 -18.07
CA ALA A 760 0.14 -7.73 -18.44
C ALA A 760 0.00 -7.47 -19.94
N ALA A 761 0.47 -8.40 -20.78
CA ALA A 761 0.39 -8.29 -22.23
C ALA A 761 -1.07 -8.35 -22.73
N TYR A 762 -1.90 -9.20 -22.13
CA TYR A 762 -3.34 -9.23 -22.42
C TYR A 762 -3.99 -7.88 -22.13
N VAL A 763 -3.78 -7.31 -20.93
CA VAL A 763 -4.34 -6.00 -20.56
C VAL A 763 -3.83 -4.90 -21.48
N ASP A 764 -2.53 -4.91 -21.81
CA ASP A 764 -1.94 -3.96 -22.76
C ASP A 764 -2.63 -4.02 -24.12
N SER A 765 -2.96 -5.23 -24.61
CA SER A 765 -3.67 -5.43 -25.88
C SER A 765 -5.11 -4.90 -25.88
N LEU A 766 -5.73 -4.74 -24.71
CA LEU A 766 -7.08 -4.17 -24.57
C LEU A 766 -7.08 -2.64 -24.55
N CYS A 767 -5.92 -1.99 -24.52
CA CYS A 767 -5.81 -0.56 -24.25
C CYS A 767 -5.46 0.25 -25.51
N ALA A 768 -6.14 1.38 -25.69
CA ALA A 768 -5.69 2.45 -26.58
C ALA A 768 -4.98 3.52 -25.75
N TRP A 769 -3.65 3.41 -25.65
CA TRP A 769 -2.82 4.32 -24.85
C TRP A 769 -2.72 5.73 -25.45
N ARG A 770 -2.44 6.69 -24.56
CA ARG A 770 -1.93 8.02 -24.92
C ARG A 770 -0.40 8.00 -24.94
#